data_AF-E6ZWU6-F1
#
_entry.id   AF-E6ZWU6-F1
#
_cell.length_a   1.000
_cell.length_b   1.000
_cell.length_c   1.000
_cell.angle_alpha   90.00
_cell.angle_beta   90.00
_cell.angle_gamma   90.00
#
_symmetry.space_group_name_H-M   'P 1'
#
loop_
_entity.id
_entity.type
_entity.pdbx_description
1 polymer ?
#
loop_
_entity_poly.entity_id
_entity_poly.type
_entity_poly.pdbx_seq_one_letter_code
_entity_poly.pdbx_strand_id
1 'polypeptide(L)'
;MDPDGLFDFLAPAEAAPSPATSSGSSPSKEQRKRSKAAAAAASSSSSKAAASTRTGEAPKADSQNGRASNDDAESAPGPSKRQKLNVEKAAPVPTVVTDEFTDQATQAIPVDAGLTPSDSADAGASAGDDGAATATADGASAADAKKMHVTHSVRHQVALPPDYPYVPLSQHVPNDPPAKEYKFTLDPFQRNSVSCIERNESVLVSAHTSAGKTVVAEYAIAQCLKNGQRVVYTSPIKALSNQKFRELTAEFGDVGLMTGDVTINPSASCLVMTTEILRSMLYRGSEIMREVAWVVFDEIHYMRDKERGVVWEETIILLPRKVRYVFLSATIPNAMQFAEWIAHTHAQPCHVVYTDFRPTPLQHYLFPQGGEGIHLVVDERGTFREDNFQKAMGALADSKGEDVADPNAGGGKRRGQVKKGGNAGKKGPSDIYKIVKMIMVKNYNPVIVFAFSKRECEALALQMSKLEFNTDDEKEMVSTVFTNAINALSEEDRGLPQIEHILPLLRRGIGIHHGGLLPILKEVIEILFQEGLIKVLFATETFSIGLNMPAKTVVFTAVNKWDGKEFRNLTSGEFIQMSGRAGRRGLDDRGIVIMMFDEKLEPSAAKTMVKGEADRLNSAFHLGYNMILNLMRVEGISPEYMLERCFFQFQNAASVPALEAEQKAAEEQRDLIKVEREEEVAEYYDVKHQLETLRKDVQTVITHPSYVLPFLQPGRLVKVCHEDLDFGWGAVVSYEKRLPNTPGKRGPAIDPNAPPQNHYVVDVLLHCASGSVVANSSSDKKSSKNDNATHLLPCPEGKKGEMVVVPVLLSTIQSLSGIRIFLAKDLRPTEPRETVRKNLVEVRRRFPKGVPLLDPIKDMKIKDESFAHLVEKIKILDDKLSSSPLRKDKDLPRLYSAYAKKQEAQEVVSGIAKKIAAAHSVLQLDELKCRKRVLRRLGFTTSDDVVEKKGRVACEISTGDELLLTEMIFNGVFNDLSPPQCAALLSCFVFGEKSTTQTRLNETLAAPLRIMQETARRIAKVSIESKLPLVEEEYVSSFKVELMDLVMQWCNGAKFAEICKMSDVFEGSIIRCFRRLQELIRQLVQAAKAIGNEGLADKFEKTLAMLEREGSIIFSPSLYL
;
A
#
# COMPACT_ATOMS: atom_id res chain seq x y z
N MET A 1 -39.79 -21.46 -4.22
CA MET A 1 -39.25 -20.96 -2.94
C MET A 1 -40.17 -19.85 -2.48
N ASP A 2 -40.50 -19.82 -1.19
CA ASP A 2 -41.52 -18.96 -0.61
C ASP A 2 -40.95 -17.53 -0.38
N PRO A 3 -41.46 -16.48 -1.04
CA PRO A 3 -40.92 -15.12 -0.94
C PRO A 3 -41.17 -14.44 0.41
N ASP A 4 -42.13 -14.92 1.21
CA ASP A 4 -42.47 -14.33 2.51
C ASP A 4 -41.48 -14.75 3.62
N GLY A 5 -40.82 -15.91 3.47
CA GLY A 5 -39.87 -16.42 4.46
C GLY A 5 -38.50 -15.72 4.50
N LEU A 6 -38.21 -14.80 3.57
CA LEU A 6 -36.92 -14.10 3.52
C LEU A 6 -36.83 -12.95 4.54
N PHE A 7 -37.97 -12.49 5.08
CA PHE A 7 -38.08 -11.38 6.04
C PHE A 7 -38.93 -11.67 7.28
N ASP A 8 -39.34 -12.93 7.51
CA ASP A 8 -40.17 -13.37 8.66
C ASP A 8 -39.53 -13.15 10.05
N PHE A 9 -38.35 -12.53 10.12
CA PHE A 9 -37.64 -12.21 11.36
C PHE A 9 -37.75 -10.73 11.80
N LEU A 10 -38.45 -9.89 11.02
CA LEU A 10 -38.70 -8.48 11.37
C LEU A 10 -40.14 -8.28 11.89
N ALA A 11 -40.45 -8.86 13.05
CA ALA A 11 -41.63 -8.42 13.81
C ALA A 11 -41.30 -7.07 14.47
N PRO A 12 -42.18 -6.05 14.40
CA PRO A 12 -41.96 -4.79 15.09
C PRO A 12 -42.00 -5.03 16.61
N ALA A 13 -40.97 -4.56 17.31
CA ALA A 13 -40.96 -4.54 18.77
C ALA A 13 -42.12 -3.65 19.27
N GLU A 14 -43.16 -4.27 19.83
CA GLU A 14 -44.22 -3.56 20.54
C GLU A 14 -43.60 -2.81 21.73
N ALA A 15 -43.84 -1.51 21.78
CA ALA A 15 -43.44 -0.66 22.89
C ALA A 15 -44.14 -1.12 24.18
N ALA A 16 -43.37 -1.64 25.13
CA ALA A 16 -43.85 -1.88 26.48
C ALA A 16 -44.21 -0.55 27.14
N PRO A 17 -45.38 -0.43 27.79
CA PRO A 17 -45.84 0.82 28.38
C PRO A 17 -45.06 1.12 29.67
N SER A 18 -44.62 2.38 29.78
CA SER A 18 -44.11 2.97 31.00
C SER A 18 -45.22 3.03 32.07
N PRO A 19 -44.95 2.67 33.35
CA PRO A 19 -45.90 2.95 34.41
C PRO A 19 -45.74 4.40 34.86
N ALA A 20 -46.69 5.24 34.44
CA ALA A 20 -46.88 6.57 35.00
C ALA A 20 -47.54 6.48 36.39
N THR A 21 -46.86 7.08 37.36
CA THR A 21 -47.38 7.91 38.45
C THR A 21 -48.83 7.68 38.92
N SER A 22 -48.99 7.28 40.18
CA SER A 22 -50.15 7.68 40.98
C SER A 22 -49.70 8.49 42.20
N SER A 23 -50.27 9.68 42.27
CA SER A 23 -50.19 10.69 43.31
C SER A 23 -50.91 10.27 44.60
N GLY A 24 -50.44 10.75 45.75
CA GLY A 24 -51.37 11.09 46.83
C GLY A 24 -50.81 11.07 48.26
N SER A 25 -50.95 12.22 48.91
CA SER A 25 -51.06 12.45 50.37
C SER A 25 -49.80 12.62 51.21
N SER A 26 -49.44 13.90 51.41
CA SER A 26 -49.02 14.42 52.72
C SER A 26 -50.27 14.58 53.61
N PRO A 27 -50.17 14.47 54.95
CA PRO A 27 -49.83 15.67 55.73
C PRO A 27 -49.05 15.45 57.05
N SER A 28 -48.63 16.60 57.59
CA SER A 28 -48.41 16.95 59.02
C SER A 28 -47.13 16.53 59.77
N LYS A 29 -46.26 17.54 59.93
CA LYS A 29 -45.70 18.10 61.19
C LYS A 29 -45.82 17.29 62.49
N GLU A 30 -44.68 17.13 63.17
CA GLU A 30 -44.37 17.33 64.61
C GLU A 30 -42.97 16.69 64.86
N GLN A 31 -42.05 17.05 65.75
CA GLN A 31 -41.81 18.12 66.72
C GLN A 31 -40.35 17.95 67.20
N ARG A 32 -39.66 19.07 67.49
CA ARG A 32 -38.75 19.32 68.63
C ARG A 32 -37.51 18.43 68.97
N LYS A 33 -36.35 19.12 68.90
CA LYS A 33 -35.41 19.50 70.00
C LYS A 33 -34.71 18.43 70.89
N ARG A 34 -33.39 18.69 71.04
CA ARG A 34 -32.46 18.47 72.20
C ARG A 34 -31.99 17.01 72.37
N SER A 35 -30.71 16.72 72.63
CA SER A 35 -29.92 17.25 73.75
C SER A 35 -28.40 16.96 73.61
N LYS A 36 -27.63 17.67 74.45
CA LYS A 36 -26.19 17.56 74.71
C LYS A 36 -25.85 16.37 75.63
N ALA A 37 -24.57 15.98 75.58
CA ALA A 37 -23.63 15.77 76.71
C ALA A 37 -23.21 14.33 77.08
N ALA A 38 -21.88 14.12 76.97
CA ALA A 38 -20.91 13.60 77.97
C ALA A 38 -21.08 12.15 78.51
N ALA A 39 -20.07 11.37 78.91
CA ALA A 39 -18.67 11.60 79.26
C ALA A 39 -17.90 10.25 79.33
N ALA A 40 -16.55 10.33 79.38
CA ALA A 40 -15.60 9.54 80.22
C ALA A 40 -15.44 8.00 79.99
N ALA A 41 -14.29 7.34 80.16
CA ALA A 41 -12.90 7.72 80.48
C ALA A 41 -11.91 6.52 80.35
N ALA A 42 -10.60 6.87 80.36
CA ALA A 42 -9.40 6.15 80.85
C ALA A 42 -8.63 5.21 79.87
N SER A 43 -7.28 5.18 79.79
CA SER A 43 -6.20 5.68 80.68
C SER A 43 -4.81 5.75 79.99
N SER A 44 -3.98 6.75 80.39
CA SER A 44 -2.50 6.81 80.59
C SER A 44 -1.50 6.29 79.52
N SER A 45 -0.32 6.90 79.23
CA SER A 45 0.65 7.63 80.07
C SER A 45 1.71 8.44 79.26
N SER A 46 2.07 9.65 79.78
CA SER A 46 3.40 10.35 79.89
C SER A 46 4.48 10.29 78.77
N SER A 47 5.33 11.29 78.48
CA SER A 47 5.65 12.63 79.03
C SER A 47 6.66 13.38 78.14
N LYS A 48 6.70 14.71 78.31
CA LYS A 48 7.57 15.77 77.74
C LYS A 48 9.08 15.62 78.01
N ALA A 49 9.95 16.24 77.18
CA ALA A 49 10.69 17.50 77.49
C ALA A 49 12.07 17.68 76.78
N ALA A 50 12.29 18.93 76.32
CA ALA A 50 13.49 19.80 76.40
C ALA A 50 14.89 19.41 75.86
N ALA A 51 15.40 20.32 74.99
CA ALA A 51 16.72 20.98 74.89
C ALA A 51 18.01 20.31 75.41
N SER A 52 19.07 20.30 74.58
CA SER A 52 20.44 20.70 74.97
C SER A 52 21.43 20.70 73.80
N THR A 53 22.26 21.73 73.77
CA THR A 53 23.45 22.03 72.96
C THR A 53 24.68 21.18 73.35
N ARG A 54 25.63 21.04 72.40
CA ARG A 54 27.12 21.15 72.52
C ARG A 54 27.98 20.00 71.90
N THR A 55 28.89 20.45 71.02
CA THR A 55 30.36 20.18 70.92
C THR A 55 30.92 18.85 70.39
N GLY A 56 31.95 19.00 69.53
CA GLY A 56 32.96 17.98 69.17
C GLY A 56 33.37 18.11 67.69
N GLU A 57 34.17 19.10 67.29
CA GLU A 57 35.64 19.06 67.13
C GLU A 57 36.19 18.12 66.03
N ALA A 58 37.10 18.69 65.23
CA ALA A 58 37.84 18.10 64.11
C ALA A 58 38.95 17.13 64.58
N PRO A 59 39.73 16.52 63.66
CA PRO A 59 40.99 17.17 63.29
C PRO A 59 41.40 17.07 61.80
N LYS A 60 42.34 17.96 61.45
CA LYS A 60 43.06 18.13 60.18
C LYS A 60 44.27 17.17 60.04
N ALA A 61 44.73 16.97 58.80
CA ALA A 61 46.15 16.96 58.39
C ALA A 61 46.19 17.30 56.87
N ASP A 62 46.55 18.50 56.43
CA ASP A 62 47.91 19.03 56.12
C ASP A 62 48.76 18.18 55.17
N SER A 63 49.01 18.68 53.95
CA SER A 63 50.34 19.18 53.55
C SER A 63 50.42 19.67 52.09
N GLN A 64 50.83 20.94 51.94
CA GLN A 64 51.78 21.50 50.96
C GLN A 64 51.45 21.52 49.45
N ASN A 65 51.97 22.43 48.61
CA ASN A 65 52.39 23.84 48.62
C ASN A 65 52.90 24.10 47.17
N GLY A 66 52.65 25.27 46.57
CA GLY A 66 53.34 25.69 45.31
C GLY A 66 52.43 26.38 44.27
N ARG A 67 52.13 27.68 44.38
CA ARG A 67 52.85 28.88 43.86
C ARG A 67 52.67 29.16 42.34
N ALA A 68 51.79 30.14 42.07
CA ALA A 68 51.82 31.25 41.10
C ALA A 68 52.44 31.08 39.68
N SER A 69 51.66 31.45 38.65
CA SER A 69 51.95 32.59 37.74
C SER A 69 50.80 32.82 36.73
N ASN A 70 50.55 34.10 36.42
CA ASN A 70 49.75 34.58 35.28
C ASN A 70 50.33 34.08 33.94
N ASP A 71 49.49 33.91 32.92
CA ASP A 71 49.57 34.69 31.67
C ASP A 71 48.53 34.20 30.63
N ASP A 72 48.06 35.17 29.85
CA ASP A 72 47.09 35.10 28.76
C ASP A 72 47.48 34.11 27.63
N ALA A 73 46.48 33.44 27.03
CA ALA A 73 46.42 33.19 25.58
C ALA A 73 45.13 32.43 25.18
N GLU A 74 44.41 33.01 24.22
CA GLU A 74 43.32 32.37 23.45
C GLU A 74 43.78 31.05 22.82
N SER A 75 43.00 29.98 22.98
CA SER A 75 43.02 28.84 22.04
C SER A 75 41.69 28.10 22.00
N ALA A 76 41.30 27.74 20.78
CA ALA A 76 40.03 27.17 20.37
C ALA A 76 39.64 25.85 21.08
N PRO A 77 38.32 25.55 21.23
CA PRO A 77 37.90 24.29 21.84
C PRO A 77 38.09 23.12 20.85
N GLY A 78 38.97 22.19 21.24
CA GLY A 78 39.13 20.88 20.60
C GLY A 78 37.89 19.97 20.77
N PRO A 79 37.83 18.84 20.04
CA PRO A 79 36.63 18.03 19.92
C PRO A 79 36.31 17.34 21.25
N SER A 80 35.12 17.63 21.79
CA SER A 80 34.59 16.97 22.98
C SER A 80 34.48 15.46 22.74
N LYS A 81 35.05 14.67 23.66
CA LYS A 81 34.90 13.21 23.74
C LYS A 81 33.41 12.83 23.65
N ARG A 82 33.01 12.21 22.54
CA ARG A 82 31.75 11.47 22.43
C ARG A 82 31.79 10.34 23.46
N GLN A 83 30.96 10.43 24.50
CA GLN A 83 30.55 9.26 25.27
C GLN A 83 29.95 8.26 24.28
N LYS A 84 30.59 7.09 24.14
CA LYS A 84 30.00 5.93 23.48
C LYS A 84 28.79 5.53 24.32
N LEU A 85 27.59 5.80 23.82
CA LEU A 85 26.39 5.09 24.25
C LEU A 85 26.65 3.61 23.96
N ASN A 86 26.70 2.79 25.01
CA ASN A 86 26.67 1.34 24.87
C ASN A 86 25.33 0.99 24.23
N VAL A 87 25.35 0.72 22.93
CA VAL A 87 24.28 0.01 22.26
C VAL A 87 24.41 -1.43 22.75
N GLU A 88 23.54 -1.87 23.65
CA GLU A 88 23.43 -3.29 23.97
C GLU A 88 23.16 -4.04 22.66
N LYS A 89 24.01 -5.03 22.35
CA LYS A 89 23.76 -5.94 21.24
C LYS A 89 22.38 -6.57 21.47
N ALA A 90 21.47 -6.41 20.51
CA ALA A 90 20.21 -7.13 20.52
C ALA A 90 20.50 -8.62 20.74
N ALA A 91 19.85 -9.23 21.73
CA ALA A 91 20.03 -10.65 22.00
C ALA A 91 19.68 -11.44 20.73
N PRO A 92 20.48 -12.47 20.36
CA PRO A 92 20.14 -13.32 19.23
C PRO A 92 18.74 -13.89 19.44
N VAL A 93 17.90 -13.84 18.40
CA VAL A 93 16.58 -14.44 18.42
C VAL A 93 16.75 -15.92 18.80
N PRO A 94 16.05 -16.43 19.82
CA PRO A 94 16.24 -17.81 20.27
C PRO A 94 16.04 -18.78 19.12
N THR A 95 16.84 -19.84 19.09
CA THR A 95 16.72 -20.92 18.10
C THR A 95 15.36 -21.57 18.25
N VAL A 96 14.47 -21.29 17.30
CA VAL A 96 13.15 -21.89 17.24
C VAL A 96 13.32 -23.32 16.73
N VAL A 97 12.90 -24.29 17.52
CA VAL A 97 12.89 -25.70 17.11
C VAL A 97 11.67 -25.91 16.22
N THR A 98 11.91 -26.15 14.94
CA THR A 98 10.87 -26.43 13.94
C THR A 98 10.68 -27.93 13.80
N ASP A 99 9.51 -28.43 14.19
CA ASP A 99 9.01 -29.73 13.74
C ASP A 99 8.19 -29.51 12.47
N GLU A 100 8.42 -30.31 11.43
CA GLU A 100 7.74 -30.21 10.14
C GLU A 100 7.29 -31.58 9.66
N PHE A 101 6.02 -31.67 9.28
CA PHE A 101 5.52 -32.81 8.53
C PHE A 101 4.61 -32.33 7.40
N THR A 102 4.54 -33.16 6.36
CA THR A 102 3.70 -32.94 5.19
C THR A 102 2.65 -34.02 5.09
N ASP A 103 1.38 -33.61 5.14
CA ASP A 103 0.25 -34.48 4.84
C ASP A 103 -0.13 -34.31 3.37
N GLN A 104 -0.45 -35.42 2.70
CA GLN A 104 -0.93 -35.43 1.32
C GLN A 104 -2.38 -35.88 1.26
N ALA A 105 -3.18 -35.19 0.45
CA ALA A 105 -4.54 -35.62 0.12
C ALA A 105 -4.76 -35.52 -1.39
N THR A 106 -5.51 -36.48 -1.94
CA THR A 106 -5.82 -36.58 -3.37
C THR A 106 -7.29 -36.27 -3.60
N GLN A 107 -7.58 -35.29 -4.45
CA GLN A 107 -8.95 -34.96 -4.85
C GLN A 107 -9.11 -35.10 -6.37
N ALA A 108 -10.22 -35.69 -6.82
CA ALA A 108 -10.52 -35.88 -8.23
C ALA A 108 -11.31 -34.68 -8.80
N ILE A 109 -10.83 -34.11 -9.91
CA ILE A 109 -11.44 -32.97 -10.62
C ILE A 109 -11.78 -33.39 -12.07
N PRO A 110 -12.97 -33.05 -12.61
CA PRO A 110 -13.30 -33.27 -14.03
C PRO A 110 -12.44 -32.39 -14.95
N VAL A 111 -11.90 -32.95 -16.05
CA VAL A 111 -11.17 -32.18 -17.07
C VAL A 111 -11.89 -32.28 -18.41
N ASP A 112 -12.13 -31.14 -19.06
CA ASP A 112 -12.62 -31.08 -20.44
C ASP A 112 -11.66 -30.28 -21.32
N ALA A 113 -11.54 -30.69 -22.59
CA ALA A 113 -10.52 -30.19 -23.51
C ALA A 113 -10.74 -28.69 -23.84
N GLY A 114 -9.71 -27.88 -23.61
CA GLY A 114 -9.74 -26.44 -23.82
C GLY A 114 -10.03 -26.03 -25.28
N LEU A 115 -10.63 -24.84 -25.38
CA LEU A 115 -10.99 -24.12 -26.62
C LEU A 115 -9.87 -24.16 -27.69
N THR A 116 -10.13 -24.79 -28.82
CA THR A 116 -9.41 -24.54 -30.08
C THR A 116 -9.96 -23.27 -30.74
N PRO A 117 -9.11 -22.42 -31.33
CA PRO A 117 -9.58 -21.37 -32.23
C PRO A 117 -9.88 -21.98 -33.61
N SER A 118 -10.93 -21.45 -34.26
CA SER A 118 -11.43 -21.70 -35.62
C SER A 118 -12.24 -22.98 -35.90
N ASP A 119 -13.56 -22.85 -35.92
CA ASP A 119 -14.43 -23.56 -36.86
C ASP A 119 -15.19 -22.51 -37.69
N SER A 120 -14.52 -22.02 -38.73
CA SER A 120 -15.18 -21.50 -39.92
C SER A 120 -15.37 -22.67 -40.88
N ALA A 121 -16.62 -22.88 -41.29
CA ALA A 121 -17.04 -23.91 -42.23
C ALA A 121 -16.13 -24.01 -43.46
N ASP A 122 -15.62 -25.20 -43.75
CA ASP A 122 -15.62 -25.71 -45.12
C ASP A 122 -15.61 -27.24 -45.17
N ALA A 123 -16.39 -27.77 -46.10
CA ALA A 123 -16.59 -29.20 -46.32
C ALA A 123 -15.51 -29.73 -47.30
N GLY A 124 -14.99 -30.93 -47.04
CA GLY A 124 -14.10 -31.59 -48.00
C GLY A 124 -13.52 -32.92 -47.51
N ALA A 125 -14.14 -34.01 -47.95
CA ALA A 125 -13.73 -35.38 -47.68
C ALA A 125 -12.35 -35.75 -48.26
N SER A 126 -11.60 -36.59 -47.56
CA SER A 126 -11.02 -37.82 -48.13
C SER A 126 -10.43 -38.71 -47.03
N ALA A 127 -10.85 -39.97 -47.06
CA ALA A 127 -10.29 -41.07 -46.30
C ALA A 127 -8.97 -41.54 -46.95
N GLY A 128 -8.03 -42.01 -46.13
CA GLY A 128 -6.76 -42.58 -46.57
C GLY A 128 -6.13 -43.38 -45.44
N ASP A 129 -6.14 -44.69 -45.64
CA ASP A 129 -5.92 -45.81 -44.73
C ASP A 129 -4.46 -46.02 -44.27
N ASP A 130 -4.33 -46.99 -43.36
CA ASP A 130 -3.22 -47.92 -43.12
C ASP A 130 -2.15 -47.67 -42.03
N GLY A 131 -2.08 -48.66 -41.12
CA GLY A 131 -0.81 -49.09 -40.50
C GLY A 131 -0.89 -49.62 -39.06
N ALA A 132 -1.56 -50.75 -38.85
CA ALA A 132 -1.69 -51.46 -37.58
C ALA A 132 -0.40 -52.08 -37.01
N ALA A 133 -0.29 -52.19 -35.67
CA ALA A 133 0.31 -53.34 -34.97
C ALA A 133 0.03 -53.34 -33.44
N THR A 134 -1.08 -53.98 -33.06
CA THR A 134 -1.29 -54.90 -31.92
C THR A 134 -0.35 -54.90 -30.70
N ALA A 135 -0.91 -54.62 -29.52
CA ALA A 135 -0.68 -55.40 -28.30
C ALA A 135 -1.93 -55.37 -27.40
N THR A 136 -2.24 -56.55 -26.86
CA THR A 136 -3.51 -57.00 -26.28
C THR A 136 -3.86 -56.42 -24.92
N ALA A 137 -5.17 -56.35 -24.67
CA ALA A 137 -5.84 -55.80 -23.50
C ALA A 137 -5.68 -56.65 -22.23
N ASP A 138 -5.64 -55.96 -21.09
CA ASP A 138 -6.35 -56.37 -19.87
C ASP A 138 -7.10 -55.15 -19.32
N GLY A 139 -8.37 -55.37 -18.98
CA GLY A 139 -9.40 -54.34 -18.86
C GLY A 139 -9.33 -53.49 -17.60
N ALA A 140 -9.33 -52.18 -17.81
CA ALA A 140 -9.95 -51.20 -16.92
C ALA A 140 -10.92 -50.35 -17.77
N SER A 141 -12.12 -50.12 -17.26
CA SER A 141 -13.19 -49.37 -17.92
C SER A 141 -12.70 -48.03 -18.47
N ALA A 142 -12.99 -47.76 -19.75
CA ALA A 142 -12.72 -46.50 -20.44
C ALA A 142 -13.47 -45.27 -19.86
N ALA A 143 -14.14 -45.42 -18.71
CA ALA A 143 -14.80 -44.34 -17.96
C ALA A 143 -13.91 -43.71 -16.86
N ASP A 144 -12.77 -44.32 -16.50
CA ASP A 144 -11.87 -43.78 -15.47
C ASP A 144 -10.76 -42.87 -16.02
N ALA A 145 -10.60 -42.76 -17.34
CA ALA A 145 -9.51 -42.01 -17.96
C ALA A 145 -9.69 -40.47 -18.02
N LYS A 146 -10.73 -39.90 -17.40
CA LYS A 146 -11.05 -38.45 -17.48
C LYS A 146 -11.25 -37.75 -16.12
N LYS A 147 -10.59 -38.21 -15.06
CA LYS A 147 -10.50 -37.47 -13.78
C LYS A 147 -9.06 -37.07 -13.51
N MET A 148 -8.80 -35.78 -13.35
CA MET A 148 -7.49 -35.30 -12.91
C MET A 148 -7.42 -35.40 -11.39
N HIS A 149 -6.54 -36.25 -10.90
CA HIS A 149 -6.20 -36.34 -9.50
C HIS A 149 -5.22 -35.21 -9.15
N VAL A 150 -5.68 -34.22 -8.39
CA VAL A 150 -4.83 -33.19 -7.82
C VAL A 150 -4.43 -33.66 -6.43
N THR A 151 -3.16 -34.02 -6.27
CA THR A 151 -2.53 -34.21 -4.96
C THR A 151 -2.12 -32.85 -4.43
N HIS A 152 -2.53 -32.52 -3.21
CA HIS A 152 -2.08 -31.31 -2.54
C HIS A 152 -1.39 -31.62 -1.22
N SER A 153 -0.39 -30.81 -0.90
CA SER A 153 0.40 -30.92 0.33
C SER A 153 -0.03 -29.87 1.34
N VAL A 154 -0.18 -30.29 2.59
CA VAL A 154 -0.33 -29.40 3.74
C VAL A 154 1.00 -29.39 4.49
N ARG A 155 1.58 -28.21 4.68
CA ARG A 155 2.80 -28.03 5.48
C ARG A 155 2.40 -27.60 6.88
N HIS A 156 2.83 -28.37 7.88
CA HIS A 156 2.76 -27.98 9.28
C HIS A 156 4.16 -27.61 9.78
N GLN A 157 4.25 -26.49 10.51
CA GLN A 157 5.45 -26.10 11.25
C GLN A 157 5.04 -25.58 12.63
N VAL A 158 5.97 -25.51 13.58
CA VAL A 158 5.71 -24.93 14.90
C VAL A 158 6.86 -24.04 15.35
N ALA A 159 6.53 -22.86 15.88
CA ALA A 159 7.45 -22.00 16.59
C ALA A 159 7.33 -22.25 18.10
N LEU A 160 8.42 -22.64 18.74
CA LEU A 160 8.46 -22.98 20.16
C LEU A 160 9.22 -21.92 20.96
N PRO A 161 8.72 -21.51 22.15
CA PRO A 161 9.52 -20.72 23.07
C PRO A 161 10.67 -21.57 23.65
N PRO A 162 11.74 -20.94 24.15
CA PRO A 162 12.85 -21.65 24.76
C PRO A 162 12.37 -22.58 25.88
N ASP A 163 12.95 -23.79 25.94
CA ASP A 163 12.68 -24.81 26.97
C ASP A 163 11.23 -25.33 27.04
N TYR A 164 10.43 -25.20 25.96
CA TYR A 164 9.07 -25.75 25.91
C TYR A 164 9.07 -27.28 25.71
N PRO A 165 8.40 -28.06 26.58
CA PRO A 165 8.31 -29.52 26.45
C PRO A 165 7.32 -29.92 25.34
N TYR A 166 7.74 -29.79 24.08
CA TYR A 166 6.89 -30.04 22.92
C TYR A 166 6.68 -31.54 22.67
N VAL A 167 5.40 -31.91 22.50
CA VAL A 167 4.99 -33.22 21.96
C VAL A 167 4.59 -33.03 20.50
N PRO A 168 5.08 -33.83 19.53
CA PRO A 168 4.70 -33.71 18.12
C PRO A 168 3.18 -33.76 17.91
N LEU A 169 2.66 -32.91 17.02
CA LEU A 169 1.22 -32.87 16.71
C LEU A 169 0.70 -34.19 16.12
N SER A 170 1.54 -34.95 15.44
CA SER A 170 1.21 -36.28 14.90
C SER A 170 0.84 -37.31 15.97
N GLN A 171 1.19 -37.08 17.23
CA GLN A 171 0.83 -37.93 18.38
C GLN A 171 -0.44 -37.44 19.09
N HIS A 172 -1.08 -36.39 18.59
CA HIS A 172 -2.31 -35.86 19.18
C HIS A 172 -3.45 -36.86 19.06
N VAL A 173 -4.21 -37.02 20.15
CA VAL A 173 -5.44 -37.80 20.17
C VAL A 173 -6.61 -36.80 20.21
N PRO A 174 -7.46 -36.76 19.18
CA PRO A 174 -8.59 -35.85 19.14
C PRO A 174 -9.54 -36.05 20.34
N ASN A 175 -10.18 -34.97 20.79
CA ASN A 175 -11.16 -35.06 21.87
C ASN A 175 -12.39 -35.87 21.45
N ASP A 176 -12.91 -36.69 22.35
CA ASP A 176 -14.16 -37.47 22.16
C ASP A 176 -15.13 -37.20 23.33
N PRO A 177 -16.30 -36.56 23.09
CA PRO A 177 -16.75 -35.97 21.83
C PRO A 177 -16.00 -34.67 21.51
N PRO A 178 -15.82 -34.34 20.20
CA PRO A 178 -15.21 -33.09 19.79
C PRO A 178 -16.01 -31.88 20.28
N ALA A 179 -15.41 -30.69 20.31
CA ALA A 179 -16.12 -29.47 20.72
C ALA A 179 -17.22 -29.09 19.72
N LYS A 180 -17.06 -29.46 18.45
CA LYS A 180 -18.05 -29.26 17.38
C LYS A 180 -17.94 -30.37 16.32
N GLU A 181 -19.08 -30.88 15.87
CA GLU A 181 -19.18 -31.84 14.78
C GLU A 181 -19.54 -31.14 13.47
N TYR A 182 -19.01 -31.64 12.34
CA TYR A 182 -19.27 -31.11 11.00
C TYR A 182 -19.89 -32.18 10.11
N LYS A 183 -20.81 -31.77 9.23
CA LYS A 183 -21.49 -32.68 8.27
C LYS A 183 -20.60 -33.21 7.14
N PHE A 184 -19.35 -32.77 7.10
CA PHE A 184 -18.35 -33.13 6.10
C PHE A 184 -17.04 -33.51 6.79
N THR A 185 -16.22 -34.30 6.09
CA THR A 185 -14.89 -34.66 6.59
C THR A 185 -13.97 -33.44 6.54
N LEU A 186 -13.32 -33.14 7.66
CA LEU A 186 -12.33 -32.07 7.72
C LEU A 186 -11.13 -32.38 6.82
N ASP A 187 -10.76 -31.41 5.99
CA ASP A 187 -9.55 -31.42 5.18
C ASP A 187 -8.32 -31.50 6.12
N PRO A 188 -7.17 -32.07 5.69
CA PRO A 188 -6.02 -32.27 6.59
C PRO A 188 -5.55 -30.98 7.28
N PHE A 189 -5.54 -29.86 6.56
CA PHE A 189 -5.16 -28.57 7.15
C PHE A 189 -6.14 -28.11 8.24
N GLN A 190 -7.45 -28.37 8.08
CA GLN A 190 -8.46 -28.04 9.08
C GLN A 190 -8.27 -28.93 10.31
N ARG A 191 -8.08 -30.24 10.12
CA ARG A 191 -7.85 -31.20 11.20
C ARG A 191 -6.61 -30.88 12.02
N ASN A 192 -5.49 -30.57 11.36
CA ASN A 192 -4.24 -30.21 12.03
C ASN A 192 -4.39 -28.90 12.80
N SER A 193 -5.12 -27.92 12.25
CA SER A 193 -5.41 -26.66 12.94
C SER A 193 -6.30 -26.87 14.18
N VAL A 194 -7.35 -27.68 14.05
CA VAL A 194 -8.24 -28.06 15.16
C VAL A 194 -7.47 -28.78 16.27
N SER A 195 -6.56 -29.69 15.92
CA SER A 195 -5.72 -30.43 16.87
C SER A 195 -4.83 -29.49 17.71
N CYS A 196 -4.33 -28.40 17.12
CA CYS A 196 -3.57 -27.37 17.85
C CYS A 196 -4.47 -26.65 18.89
N ILE A 197 -5.72 -26.35 18.51
CA ILE A 197 -6.68 -25.67 19.37
C ILE A 197 -7.09 -26.57 20.54
N GLU A 198 -7.31 -27.87 20.30
CA GLU A 198 -7.59 -28.85 21.34
C GLU A 198 -6.46 -28.96 22.37
N ARG A 199 -5.20 -28.80 21.93
CA ARG A 199 -4.02 -28.76 22.80
C ARG A 199 -3.81 -27.43 23.52
N ASN A 200 -4.68 -26.45 23.30
CA ASN A 200 -4.54 -25.09 23.82
C ASN A 200 -3.24 -24.40 23.38
N GLU A 201 -2.84 -24.59 22.11
CA GLU A 201 -1.67 -23.96 21.50
C GLU A 201 -2.11 -23.00 20.38
N SER A 202 -1.43 -21.86 20.23
CA SER A 202 -1.83 -20.86 19.23
C SER A 202 -1.54 -21.37 17.82
N VAL A 203 -2.34 -20.96 16.83
CA VAL A 203 -2.20 -21.44 15.44
C VAL A 203 -2.42 -20.33 14.42
N LEU A 204 -1.55 -20.29 13.40
CA LEU A 204 -1.68 -19.52 12.17
C LEU A 204 -2.09 -20.44 11.04
N VAL A 205 -3.26 -20.19 10.46
CA VAL A 205 -3.78 -20.88 9.27
C VAL A 205 -3.57 -19.99 8.05
N SER A 206 -2.63 -20.38 7.18
CA SER A 206 -2.29 -19.67 5.94
C SER A 206 -2.80 -20.46 4.74
N ALA A 207 -3.97 -20.07 4.23
CA ALA A 207 -4.65 -20.76 3.13
C ALA A 207 -5.47 -19.79 2.27
N HIS A 208 -5.84 -20.18 1.05
CA HIS A 208 -6.76 -19.38 0.23
C HIS A 208 -8.12 -19.15 0.93
N THR A 209 -8.81 -18.06 0.59
CA THR A 209 -10.14 -17.74 1.17
C THR A 209 -11.17 -18.85 0.93
N SER A 210 -11.13 -19.48 -0.24
CA SER A 210 -11.99 -20.62 -0.60
C SER A 210 -11.67 -21.94 0.12
N ALA A 211 -10.55 -22.03 0.85
CA ALA A 211 -10.14 -23.26 1.52
C ALA A 211 -11.08 -23.65 2.69
N GLY A 212 -11.81 -22.69 3.26
CA GLY A 212 -12.72 -22.93 4.40
C GLY A 212 -12.07 -22.72 5.76
N LYS A 213 -11.35 -21.61 5.92
CA LYS A 213 -10.68 -21.22 7.18
C LYS A 213 -11.66 -20.99 8.35
N THR A 214 -12.89 -20.57 8.06
CA THR A 214 -13.94 -20.28 9.06
C THR A 214 -14.20 -21.46 10.01
N VAL A 215 -14.10 -22.69 9.48
CA VAL A 215 -14.25 -23.93 10.25
C VAL A 215 -13.35 -23.95 11.48
N VAL A 216 -12.10 -23.49 11.35
CA VAL A 216 -11.12 -23.48 12.44
C VAL A 216 -11.52 -22.47 13.52
N ALA A 217 -12.04 -21.30 13.14
CA ALA A 217 -12.51 -20.30 14.10
C ALA A 217 -13.76 -20.76 14.85
N GLU A 218 -14.72 -21.38 14.15
CA GLU A 218 -15.92 -21.95 14.78
C GLU A 218 -15.57 -23.02 15.83
N TYR A 219 -14.53 -23.82 15.57
CA TYR A 219 -14.07 -24.82 16.54
C TYR A 219 -13.53 -24.16 17.82
N ALA A 220 -12.71 -23.12 17.69
CA ALA A 220 -12.19 -22.38 18.85
C ALA A 220 -13.32 -21.73 19.67
N ILE A 221 -14.34 -21.17 19.00
CA ILE A 221 -15.53 -20.61 19.65
C ILE A 221 -16.29 -21.70 20.41
N ALA A 222 -16.58 -22.83 19.76
CA ALA A 222 -17.29 -23.95 20.38
C ALA A 222 -16.54 -24.50 21.61
N GLN A 223 -15.21 -24.63 21.53
CA GLN A 223 -14.38 -25.08 22.66
C GLN A 223 -14.41 -24.09 23.83
N CYS A 224 -14.39 -22.78 23.56
CA CYS A 224 -14.50 -21.77 24.62
C CYS A 224 -15.85 -21.83 25.32
N LEU A 225 -16.94 -21.90 24.54
CA LEU A 225 -18.31 -21.99 25.09
C LEU A 225 -18.48 -23.27 25.93
N LYS A 226 -17.96 -24.41 25.46
CA LYS A 226 -17.95 -25.68 26.22
C LYS A 226 -17.21 -25.56 27.56
N ASN A 227 -16.15 -24.75 27.61
CA ASN A 227 -15.32 -24.55 28.81
C ASN A 227 -15.79 -23.40 29.71
N GLY A 228 -16.89 -22.71 29.38
CA GLY A 228 -17.35 -21.53 30.13
C GLY A 228 -16.39 -20.34 30.07
N GLN A 229 -15.65 -20.22 28.97
CA GLN A 229 -14.66 -19.15 28.73
C GLN A 229 -15.19 -18.14 27.70
N ARG A 230 -14.67 -16.91 27.73
CA ARG A 230 -14.96 -15.93 26.68
C ARG A 230 -14.01 -16.06 25.49
N VAL A 231 -14.54 -15.77 24.31
CA VAL A 231 -13.80 -15.71 23.04
C VAL A 231 -14.08 -14.39 22.33
N VAL A 232 -13.04 -13.81 21.73
CA VAL A 232 -13.18 -12.61 20.89
C VAL A 232 -12.89 -12.97 19.44
N TYR A 233 -13.78 -12.60 18.54
CA TYR A 233 -13.58 -12.66 17.09
C TYR A 233 -13.33 -11.24 16.56
N THR A 234 -12.16 -11.02 15.98
CA THR A 234 -11.78 -9.74 15.38
C THR A 234 -11.78 -9.82 13.86
N SER A 235 -12.27 -8.77 13.21
CA SER A 235 -12.24 -8.63 11.75
C SER A 235 -11.77 -7.23 11.32
N PRO A 236 -11.16 -7.10 10.12
CA PRO A 236 -10.58 -5.84 9.65
C PRO A 236 -11.62 -4.77 9.31
N ILE A 237 -12.88 -5.12 9.04
CA ILE A 237 -13.89 -4.16 8.56
C ILE A 237 -15.22 -4.38 9.26
N LYS A 238 -15.93 -3.28 9.54
CA LYS A 238 -17.24 -3.29 10.20
C LYS A 238 -18.27 -4.15 9.46
N ALA A 239 -18.31 -4.08 8.14
CA ALA A 239 -19.23 -4.87 7.33
C ALA A 239 -19.04 -6.39 7.55
N LEU A 240 -17.78 -6.84 7.62
CA LEU A 240 -17.45 -8.23 7.94
C LEU A 240 -17.78 -8.57 9.39
N SER A 241 -17.56 -7.64 10.33
CA SER A 241 -17.99 -7.83 11.73
C SER A 241 -19.51 -8.06 11.81
N ASN A 242 -20.33 -7.28 11.09
CA ASN A 242 -21.78 -7.45 11.06
C ASN A 242 -22.18 -8.78 10.42
N GLN A 243 -21.58 -9.14 9.28
CA GLN A 243 -21.82 -10.43 8.64
C GLN A 243 -21.48 -11.59 9.59
N LYS A 244 -20.30 -11.55 10.22
CA LYS A 244 -19.85 -12.61 11.14
C LYS A 244 -20.67 -12.67 12.41
N PHE A 245 -21.13 -11.53 12.92
CA PHE A 245 -22.07 -11.48 14.02
C PHE A 245 -23.35 -12.25 13.68
N ARG A 246 -23.97 -12.01 12.52
CA ARG A 246 -25.17 -12.73 12.10
C ARG A 246 -24.93 -14.23 11.92
N GLU A 247 -23.85 -14.61 11.23
CA GLU A 247 -23.47 -16.02 11.01
C GLU A 247 -23.24 -16.75 12.34
N LEU A 248 -22.47 -16.16 13.25
CA LEU A 248 -22.14 -16.76 14.55
C LEU A 248 -23.33 -16.74 15.52
N THR A 249 -24.20 -15.73 15.46
CA THR A 249 -25.42 -15.68 16.27
C THR A 249 -26.38 -16.78 15.86
N ALA A 250 -26.56 -17.01 14.55
CA ALA A 250 -27.39 -18.10 14.05
C ALA A 250 -26.86 -19.48 14.47
N GLU A 251 -25.53 -19.63 14.55
CA GLU A 251 -24.88 -20.89 14.90
C GLU A 251 -24.79 -21.15 16.42
N PHE A 252 -24.46 -20.14 17.22
CA PHE A 252 -24.11 -20.30 18.65
C PHE A 252 -25.07 -19.59 19.62
N GLY A 253 -25.91 -18.68 19.15
CA GLY A 253 -26.84 -17.90 19.97
C GLY A 253 -26.16 -16.80 20.80
N ASP A 254 -25.36 -17.17 21.81
CA ASP A 254 -24.73 -16.22 22.76
C ASP A 254 -23.55 -15.45 22.16
N VAL A 255 -23.88 -14.50 21.28
CA VAL A 255 -22.92 -13.66 20.56
C VAL A 255 -23.27 -12.19 20.76
N GLY A 256 -22.24 -11.36 20.95
CA GLY A 256 -22.32 -9.91 21.00
C GLY A 256 -21.53 -9.25 19.87
N LEU A 257 -21.83 -7.99 19.59
CA LEU A 257 -21.16 -7.17 18.59
C LEU A 257 -20.66 -5.88 19.22
N MET A 258 -19.38 -5.55 19.06
CA MET A 258 -18.81 -4.26 19.47
C MET A 258 -18.06 -3.63 18.30
N THR A 259 -18.66 -2.62 17.68
CA THR A 259 -18.02 -1.78 16.67
C THR A 259 -18.01 -0.33 17.13
N GLY A 260 -17.28 0.54 16.43
CA GLY A 260 -17.35 1.99 16.72
C GLY A 260 -18.74 2.61 16.50
N ASP A 261 -19.63 1.94 15.75
CA ASP A 261 -20.96 2.49 15.43
C ASP A 261 -22.03 1.95 16.39
N VAL A 262 -21.96 0.65 16.69
CA VAL A 262 -23.00 -0.10 17.40
C VAL A 262 -22.39 -1.07 18.39
N THR A 263 -22.99 -1.17 19.57
CA THR A 263 -22.68 -2.18 20.61
C THR A 263 -23.95 -2.95 20.96
N ILE A 264 -23.94 -4.28 20.75
CA ILE A 264 -25.05 -5.20 21.02
C ILE A 264 -24.53 -6.33 21.91
N ASN A 265 -25.28 -6.64 22.97
CA ASN A 265 -24.98 -7.73 23.92
C ASN A 265 -23.49 -7.82 24.35
N PRO A 266 -22.91 -6.77 24.95
CA PRO A 266 -21.49 -6.78 25.37
C PRO A 266 -21.19 -7.81 26.48
N SER A 267 -22.22 -8.33 27.14
CA SER A 267 -22.12 -9.38 28.15
C SER A 267 -21.92 -10.79 27.58
N ALA A 268 -22.09 -11.00 26.26
CA ALA A 268 -22.02 -12.29 25.62
C ALA A 268 -20.68 -13.02 25.81
N SER A 269 -20.71 -14.35 25.77
CA SER A 269 -19.50 -15.19 25.86
C SER A 269 -18.64 -15.10 24.60
N CYS A 270 -19.25 -14.98 23.42
CA CYS A 270 -18.57 -14.72 22.16
C CYS A 270 -18.76 -13.26 21.73
N LEU A 271 -17.68 -12.50 21.57
CA LEU A 271 -17.74 -11.10 21.14
C LEU A 271 -17.12 -10.91 19.76
N VAL A 272 -17.93 -10.49 18.79
CA VAL A 272 -17.45 -10.04 17.49
C VAL A 272 -17.13 -8.55 17.58
N MET A 273 -15.92 -8.14 17.22
CA MET A 273 -15.53 -6.73 17.27
C MET A 273 -14.52 -6.34 16.19
N THR A 274 -14.30 -5.04 15.98
CA THR A 274 -13.19 -4.58 15.15
C THR A 274 -11.89 -4.53 15.94
N THR A 275 -10.75 -4.63 15.26
CA THR A 275 -9.42 -4.57 15.89
C THR A 275 -9.21 -3.28 16.68
N GLU A 276 -9.74 -2.14 16.21
CA GLU A 276 -9.64 -0.85 16.92
C GLU A 276 -10.38 -0.84 18.27
N ILE A 277 -11.52 -1.54 18.37
CA ILE A 277 -12.27 -1.66 19.62
C ILE A 277 -11.49 -2.51 20.60
N LEU A 278 -10.93 -3.66 20.17
CA LEU A 278 -10.09 -4.50 21.01
C LEU A 278 -8.86 -3.73 21.53
N ARG A 279 -8.17 -2.99 20.66
CA ARG A 279 -7.06 -2.10 21.05
C ARG A 279 -7.47 -1.09 22.12
N SER A 280 -8.61 -0.43 21.91
CA SER A 280 -9.11 0.60 22.84
C SER A 280 -9.46 -0.01 24.20
N MET A 281 -10.01 -1.23 24.23
CA MET A 281 -10.29 -1.98 25.45
C MET A 281 -9.01 -2.36 26.21
N LEU A 282 -7.95 -2.72 25.48
CA LEU A 282 -6.63 -3.02 26.06
C LEU A 282 -6.01 -1.77 26.71
N TYR A 283 -6.02 -0.63 26.02
CA TYR A 283 -5.52 0.62 26.60
C TYR A 283 -6.31 1.12 27.81
N ARG A 284 -7.63 0.87 27.83
CA ARG A 284 -8.50 1.22 28.96
C ARG A 284 -8.43 0.19 30.11
N GLY A 285 -7.77 -0.94 29.92
CA GLY A 285 -7.69 -2.00 30.93
C GLY A 285 -9.05 -2.64 31.24
N SER A 286 -9.88 -2.86 30.22
CA SER A 286 -11.23 -3.44 30.37
C SER A 286 -11.21 -4.79 31.11
N GLU A 287 -12.14 -4.98 32.06
CA GLU A 287 -12.24 -6.22 32.83
C GLU A 287 -12.58 -7.44 31.97
N ILE A 288 -13.27 -7.24 30.83
CA ILE A 288 -13.60 -8.29 29.86
C ILE A 288 -12.35 -9.07 29.44
N MET A 289 -11.21 -8.39 29.27
CA MET A 289 -9.95 -9.03 28.86
C MET A 289 -9.39 -10.01 29.90
N ARG A 290 -9.88 -10.00 31.14
CA ARG A 290 -9.50 -10.98 32.16
C ARG A 290 -10.17 -12.33 31.92
N GLU A 291 -11.33 -12.36 31.27
CA GLU A 291 -12.14 -13.58 31.03
C GLU A 291 -11.87 -14.22 29.65
N VAL A 292 -11.24 -13.47 28.74
CA VAL A 292 -10.93 -13.95 27.39
C VAL A 292 -9.84 -15.02 27.44
N ALA A 293 -10.13 -16.20 26.90
CA ALA A 293 -9.18 -17.30 26.72
C ALA A 293 -8.58 -17.32 25.30
N TRP A 294 -9.41 -17.01 24.30
CA TRP A 294 -9.04 -17.06 22.89
C TRP A 294 -9.39 -15.77 22.15
N VAL A 295 -8.49 -15.36 21.25
CA VAL A 295 -8.75 -14.29 20.28
C VAL A 295 -8.54 -14.84 18.88
N VAL A 296 -9.58 -14.76 18.06
CA VAL A 296 -9.54 -15.07 16.62
C VAL A 296 -9.25 -13.79 15.86
N PHE A 297 -8.18 -13.80 15.07
CA PHE A 297 -7.78 -12.72 14.18
C PHE A 297 -8.06 -13.12 12.75
N ASP A 298 -9.19 -12.64 12.21
CA ASP A 298 -9.57 -12.90 10.83
C ASP A 298 -8.83 -11.99 9.86
N GLU A 299 -8.40 -12.53 8.72
CA GLU A 299 -7.64 -11.80 7.69
C GLU A 299 -6.38 -11.07 8.22
N ILE A 300 -5.56 -11.73 9.06
CA ILE A 300 -4.37 -11.12 9.72
C ILE A 300 -3.35 -10.48 8.75
N HIS A 301 -3.34 -10.89 7.49
CA HIS A 301 -2.50 -10.29 6.45
C HIS A 301 -2.82 -8.80 6.17
N TYR A 302 -3.93 -8.26 6.70
CA TYR A 302 -4.21 -6.83 6.74
C TYR A 302 -3.20 -6.02 7.56
N MET A 303 -2.37 -6.67 8.37
CA MET A 303 -1.27 -6.03 9.10
C MET A 303 -0.25 -5.33 8.17
N ARG A 304 -0.25 -5.63 6.86
CA ARG A 304 0.57 -4.93 5.84
C ARG A 304 0.05 -3.55 5.47
N ASP A 305 -1.19 -3.24 5.82
CA ASP A 305 -1.81 -1.97 5.49
C ASP A 305 -1.01 -0.82 6.12
N LYS A 306 -0.63 0.17 5.31
CA LYS A 306 0.27 1.24 5.76
C LYS A 306 -0.33 2.16 6.82
N GLU A 307 -1.66 2.24 6.91
CA GLU A 307 -2.37 3.14 7.83
C GLU A 307 -2.93 2.38 9.03
N ARG A 308 -3.50 1.19 8.80
CA ARG A 308 -4.21 0.40 9.81
C ARG A 308 -3.41 -0.79 10.34
N GLY A 309 -2.33 -1.18 9.66
CA GLY A 309 -1.50 -2.32 10.05
C GLY A 309 -0.89 -2.19 11.45
N VAL A 310 -0.54 -0.96 11.84
CA VAL A 310 -0.05 -0.64 13.18
C VAL A 310 -1.02 -1.04 14.30
N VAL A 311 -2.34 -0.93 14.07
CA VAL A 311 -3.37 -1.28 15.05
C VAL A 311 -3.34 -2.77 15.37
N TRP A 312 -3.10 -3.61 14.36
CA TRP A 312 -3.01 -5.07 14.53
C TRP A 312 -1.82 -5.46 15.39
N GLU A 313 -0.62 -4.98 15.05
CA GLU A 313 0.58 -5.27 15.81
C GLU A 313 0.48 -4.82 17.26
N GLU A 314 0.02 -3.58 17.46
CA GLU A 314 -0.15 -2.99 18.78
C GLU A 314 -1.13 -3.82 19.64
N THR A 315 -2.26 -4.23 19.05
CA THR A 315 -3.25 -5.07 19.72
C THR A 315 -2.65 -6.42 20.12
N ILE A 316 -1.90 -7.06 19.23
CA ILE A 316 -1.26 -8.35 19.51
C ILE A 316 -0.26 -8.20 20.66
N ILE A 317 0.63 -7.21 20.61
CA ILE A 317 1.68 -7.01 21.63
C ILE A 317 1.07 -6.71 23.01
N LEU A 318 -0.04 -5.98 23.07
CA LEU A 318 -0.74 -5.65 24.32
C LEU A 318 -1.56 -6.82 24.89
N LEU A 319 -1.82 -7.89 24.12
CA LEU A 319 -2.60 -9.01 24.61
C LEU A 319 -1.87 -9.77 25.73
N PRO A 320 -2.57 -10.18 26.80
CA PRO A 320 -1.98 -10.95 27.88
C PRO A 320 -1.43 -12.30 27.39
N ARG A 321 -0.27 -12.72 27.90
CA ARG A 321 0.39 -14.01 27.54
C ARG A 321 -0.45 -15.26 27.81
N LYS A 322 -1.46 -15.18 28.67
CA LYS A 322 -2.38 -16.29 28.96
C LYS A 322 -3.37 -16.57 27.82
N VAL A 323 -3.59 -15.60 26.93
CA VAL A 323 -4.53 -15.70 25.80
C VAL A 323 -3.90 -16.54 24.69
N ARG A 324 -4.72 -17.38 24.05
CA ARG A 324 -4.36 -18.15 22.86
C ARG A 324 -4.94 -17.51 21.60
N TYR A 325 -4.29 -17.77 20.48
CA TYR A 325 -4.61 -17.08 19.22
C TYR A 325 -4.95 -18.05 18.10
N VAL A 326 -5.95 -17.69 17.31
CA VAL A 326 -6.21 -18.28 15.99
C VAL A 326 -6.04 -17.17 14.96
N PHE A 327 -4.98 -17.24 14.16
CA PHE A 327 -4.74 -16.29 13.08
C PHE A 327 -5.20 -16.90 11.75
N LEU A 328 -6.15 -16.26 11.07
CA LEU A 328 -6.60 -16.68 9.75
C LEU A 328 -6.00 -15.75 8.69
N SER A 329 -5.24 -16.32 7.76
CA SER A 329 -4.54 -15.56 6.72
C SER A 329 -4.81 -16.11 5.34
N ALA A 330 -4.72 -15.24 4.32
CA ALA A 330 -4.39 -15.64 2.96
C ALA A 330 -3.00 -16.32 2.94
N THR A 331 -2.63 -16.92 1.81
CA THR A 331 -1.31 -17.53 1.63
C THR A 331 -0.21 -16.49 1.78
N ILE A 332 0.66 -16.66 2.78
CA ILE A 332 1.81 -15.77 3.02
C ILE A 332 3.12 -16.58 3.04
N PRO A 333 4.19 -16.15 2.36
CA PRO A 333 5.42 -16.93 2.25
C PRO A 333 6.24 -16.97 3.54
N ASN A 334 6.18 -15.93 4.37
CA ASN A 334 6.91 -15.82 5.64
C ASN A 334 6.04 -16.12 6.87
N ALA A 335 5.11 -17.08 6.76
CA ALA A 335 4.23 -17.50 7.85
C ALA A 335 5.02 -17.95 9.10
N MET A 336 6.13 -18.66 8.90
CA MET A 336 6.98 -19.10 10.00
C MET A 336 7.59 -17.92 10.77
N GLN A 337 8.12 -16.91 10.08
CA GLN A 337 8.66 -15.70 10.71
C GLN A 337 7.62 -15.00 11.61
N PHE A 338 6.34 -14.99 11.21
CA PHE A 338 5.27 -14.46 12.04
C PHE A 338 5.04 -15.32 13.29
N ALA A 339 5.01 -16.64 13.16
CA ALA A 339 4.86 -17.54 14.30
C ALA A 339 6.02 -17.42 15.30
N GLU A 340 7.25 -17.25 14.82
CA GLU A 340 8.43 -16.99 15.66
C GLU A 340 8.28 -15.68 16.45
N TRP A 341 7.77 -14.63 15.81
CA TRP A 341 7.49 -13.36 16.49
C TRP A 341 6.44 -13.50 17.60
N ILE A 342 5.35 -14.25 17.34
CA ILE A 342 4.33 -14.53 18.36
C ILE A 342 4.92 -15.35 19.51
N ALA A 343 5.71 -16.38 19.21
CA ALA A 343 6.34 -17.23 20.20
C ALA A 343 7.35 -16.45 21.07
N HIS A 344 8.12 -15.56 20.45
CA HIS A 344 9.04 -14.67 21.14
C HIS A 344 8.31 -13.66 22.04
N THR A 345 7.27 -13.00 21.53
CA THR A 345 6.56 -11.91 22.22
C THR A 345 5.74 -12.43 23.41
N HIS A 346 5.03 -13.54 23.22
CA HIS A 346 4.11 -14.08 24.21
C HIS A 346 4.63 -15.29 24.99
N ALA A 347 5.83 -15.79 24.66
CA ALA A 347 6.43 -16.96 25.31
C ALA A 347 5.51 -18.20 25.30
N GLN A 348 4.91 -18.49 24.14
CA GLN A 348 4.00 -19.63 23.95
C GLN A 348 4.17 -20.24 22.55
N PRO A 349 3.88 -21.54 22.35
CA PRO A 349 3.98 -22.14 21.03
C PRO A 349 2.99 -21.53 20.04
N CYS A 350 3.42 -21.40 18.79
CA CYS A 350 2.60 -20.93 17.69
C CYS A 350 2.79 -21.85 16.47
N HIS A 351 1.75 -22.59 16.11
CA HIS A 351 1.74 -23.47 14.96
C HIS A 351 1.50 -22.70 13.67
N VAL A 352 2.03 -23.21 12.56
CA VAL A 352 1.75 -22.75 11.21
C VAL A 352 1.19 -23.91 10.43
N VAL A 353 -0.03 -23.75 9.93
CA VAL A 353 -0.64 -24.67 8.99
C VAL A 353 -0.79 -23.96 7.65
N TYR A 354 0.01 -24.35 6.68
CA TYR A 354 0.08 -23.74 5.36
C TYR A 354 -0.44 -24.70 4.29
N THR A 355 -1.27 -24.17 3.39
CA THR A 355 -1.61 -24.87 2.14
C THR A 355 -1.81 -23.88 1.00
N ASP A 356 -1.29 -24.22 -0.17
CA ASP A 356 -1.53 -23.55 -1.45
C ASP A 356 -2.71 -24.19 -2.21
N PHE A 357 -3.36 -25.19 -1.61
CA PHE A 357 -4.47 -25.88 -2.25
C PHE A 357 -5.66 -24.93 -2.43
N ARG A 358 -6.18 -24.93 -3.65
CA ARG A 358 -7.41 -24.25 -4.02
C ARG A 358 -8.46 -25.29 -4.45
N PRO A 359 -9.63 -25.34 -3.79
CA PRO A 359 -10.69 -26.29 -4.15
C PRO A 359 -11.20 -26.16 -5.59
N THR A 360 -11.19 -24.96 -6.16
CA THR A 360 -11.62 -24.68 -7.53
C THR A 360 -10.44 -24.08 -8.33
N PRO A 361 -9.83 -24.81 -9.28
CA PRO A 361 -8.67 -24.33 -10.03
C PRO A 361 -8.99 -23.10 -10.89
N LEU A 362 -7.98 -22.29 -11.21
CA LEU A 362 -8.13 -21.07 -12.00
C LEU A 362 -7.55 -21.22 -13.41
N GLN A 363 -8.19 -20.59 -14.39
CA GLN A 363 -7.64 -20.35 -15.73
C GLN A 363 -7.49 -18.85 -15.95
N HIS A 364 -6.31 -18.43 -16.43
CA HIS A 364 -6.03 -17.02 -16.69
C HIS A 364 -5.97 -16.74 -18.18
N TYR A 365 -6.75 -15.75 -18.61
CA TYR A 365 -6.90 -15.32 -19.98
C TYR A 365 -6.47 -13.86 -20.14
N LEU A 366 -5.85 -13.54 -21.28
CA LEU A 366 -5.59 -12.17 -21.72
C LEU A 366 -6.58 -11.75 -22.81
N PHE A 367 -7.03 -10.50 -22.72
CA PHE A 367 -7.87 -9.83 -23.72
C PHE A 367 -7.16 -8.56 -24.21
N PRO A 368 -6.63 -8.53 -25.46
CA PRO A 368 -6.05 -7.32 -26.03
C PRO A 368 -7.16 -6.31 -26.36
N GLN A 369 -7.06 -5.08 -25.83
CA GLN A 369 -8.04 -4.04 -26.15
C GLN A 369 -8.07 -3.74 -27.65
N GLY A 370 -9.26 -3.74 -28.23
CA GLY A 370 -9.48 -3.63 -29.67
C GLY A 370 -9.38 -4.94 -30.46
N GLY A 371 -8.88 -6.03 -29.87
CA GLY A 371 -8.80 -7.34 -30.50
C GLY A 371 -10.11 -8.15 -30.45
N GLU A 372 -10.05 -9.36 -31.01
CA GLU A 372 -11.14 -10.34 -30.98
C GLU A 372 -10.70 -11.60 -30.21
N GLY A 373 -11.46 -11.95 -29.16
CA GLY A 373 -11.24 -13.18 -28.40
C GLY A 373 -10.38 -13.03 -27.14
N ILE A 374 -10.23 -14.15 -26.41
CA ILE A 374 -9.44 -14.27 -25.18
C ILE A 374 -8.38 -15.35 -25.36
N HIS A 375 -7.18 -15.14 -24.82
CA HIS A 375 -6.03 -16.04 -24.97
C HIS A 375 -5.67 -16.68 -23.63
N LEU A 376 -5.72 -18.01 -23.53
CA LEU A 376 -5.35 -18.73 -22.31
C LEU A 376 -3.83 -18.63 -22.09
N VAL A 377 -3.41 -17.94 -21.03
CA VAL A 377 -1.99 -17.77 -20.68
C VAL A 377 -1.57 -18.61 -19.49
N VAL A 378 -2.49 -19.00 -18.61
CA VAL A 378 -2.20 -19.96 -17.54
C VAL A 378 -3.36 -20.95 -17.42
N ASP A 379 -3.04 -22.24 -17.47
CA ASP A 379 -4.02 -23.33 -17.35
C ASP A 379 -4.29 -23.77 -15.90
N GLU A 380 -5.21 -24.72 -15.70
CA GLU A 380 -5.63 -25.21 -14.38
C GLU A 380 -4.49 -25.83 -13.55
N ARG A 381 -3.36 -26.18 -14.20
CA ARG A 381 -2.16 -26.73 -13.55
C ARG A 381 -1.20 -25.63 -13.12
N GLY A 382 -1.52 -24.36 -13.42
CA GLY A 382 -0.62 -23.23 -13.22
C GLY A 382 0.50 -23.16 -14.26
N THR A 383 0.40 -23.79 -15.43
CA THR A 383 1.45 -23.74 -16.47
C THR A 383 1.30 -22.48 -17.32
N PHE A 384 2.38 -21.70 -17.48
CA PHE A 384 2.35 -20.48 -18.31
C PHE A 384 2.55 -20.83 -19.80
N ARG A 385 1.68 -20.34 -20.67
CA ARG A 385 1.72 -20.59 -22.12
C ARG A 385 2.28 -19.38 -22.87
N GLU A 386 3.60 -19.40 -23.08
CA GLU A 386 4.33 -18.31 -23.74
C GLU A 386 3.84 -18.07 -25.18
N ASP A 387 3.52 -19.13 -25.93
CA ASP A 387 2.99 -19.00 -27.31
C ASP A 387 1.68 -18.21 -27.36
N ASN A 388 0.78 -18.45 -26.42
CA ASN A 388 -0.50 -17.74 -26.34
C ASN A 388 -0.31 -16.30 -25.85
N PHE A 389 0.66 -16.07 -24.97
CA PHE A 389 1.03 -14.73 -24.54
C PHE A 389 1.57 -13.89 -25.71
N GLN A 390 2.47 -14.44 -26.52
CA GLN A 390 3.01 -13.77 -27.71
C GLN A 390 1.91 -13.47 -28.74
N LYS A 391 0.99 -14.41 -28.97
CA LYS A 391 -0.19 -14.19 -29.83
C LYS A 391 -1.06 -13.04 -29.34
N ALA A 392 -1.31 -12.96 -28.03
CA ALA A 392 -2.09 -11.86 -27.44
C ALA A 392 -1.39 -10.50 -27.63
N MET A 393 -0.06 -10.45 -27.44
CA MET A 393 0.73 -9.23 -27.66
C MET A 393 0.78 -8.81 -29.13
N GLY A 394 0.85 -9.78 -30.05
CA GLY A 394 0.76 -9.54 -31.51
C GLY A 394 -0.58 -8.93 -31.90
N ALA A 395 -1.69 -9.52 -31.43
CA ALA A 395 -3.04 -9.00 -31.71
C ALA A 395 -3.26 -7.56 -31.22
N LEU A 396 -2.59 -7.14 -30.13
CA LEU A 396 -2.61 -5.74 -29.69
C LEU A 396 -1.88 -4.82 -30.68
N ALA A 397 -0.73 -5.22 -31.22
CA ALA A 397 0.03 -4.43 -32.20
C ALA A 397 -0.75 -4.24 -33.50
N ASP A 398 -1.37 -5.32 -34.00
CA ASP A 398 -2.22 -5.30 -35.19
C ASP A 398 -3.40 -4.34 -35.01
N SER A 399 -4.04 -4.36 -33.82
CA SER A 399 -5.17 -3.48 -33.50
C SER A 399 -4.81 -1.99 -33.40
N LYS A 400 -3.54 -1.67 -33.13
CA LYS A 400 -3.00 -0.30 -33.09
C LYS A 400 -2.52 0.19 -34.46
N GLY A 401 -2.57 -0.65 -35.49
CA GLY A 401 -2.17 -0.30 -36.85
C GLY A 401 -0.65 -0.13 -37.03
N GLU A 402 0.15 -0.81 -36.21
CA GLU A 402 1.61 -0.84 -36.35
C GLU A 402 2.05 -1.94 -37.34
N ASP A 403 1.55 -1.88 -38.59
CA ASP A 403 2.08 -2.73 -39.67
C ASP A 403 3.17 -2.00 -40.46
N VAL A 404 4.41 -2.49 -40.32
CA VAL A 404 5.64 -2.01 -41.01
C VAL A 404 5.93 -2.84 -42.27
N ALA A 405 4.94 -3.54 -42.84
CA ALA A 405 5.20 -4.49 -43.93
C ALA A 405 4.18 -4.40 -45.07
N ASP A 406 4.15 -3.28 -45.80
CA ASP A 406 3.68 -3.29 -47.20
C ASP A 406 4.49 -2.30 -48.08
N PRO A 407 5.42 -2.79 -48.92
CA PRO A 407 6.20 -1.96 -49.84
C PRO A 407 5.42 -1.42 -51.05
N ASN A 408 4.13 -1.74 -51.24
CA ASN A 408 3.47 -1.56 -52.55
C ASN A 408 2.21 -0.66 -52.59
N ALA A 409 1.88 0.09 -51.53
CA ALA A 409 0.81 1.09 -51.58
C ALA A 409 1.31 2.43 -52.18
N GLY A 410 1.50 2.44 -53.50
CA GLY A 410 1.87 3.63 -54.27
C GLY A 410 0.79 4.72 -54.31
N GLY A 411 1.25 5.97 -54.14
CA GLY A 411 0.76 7.19 -54.79
C GLY A 411 -0.75 7.44 -54.96
N GLY A 412 -1.34 8.26 -54.08
CA GLY A 412 -2.69 8.81 -54.32
C GLY A 412 -3.03 10.01 -53.44
N LYS A 413 -2.92 11.22 -54.00
CA LYS A 413 -3.36 12.49 -53.39
C LYS A 413 -4.84 12.45 -52.98
N ARG A 414 -5.15 12.62 -51.68
CA ARG A 414 -6.39 13.30 -51.22
C ARG A 414 -6.12 14.11 -49.95
N ARG A 415 -5.87 15.42 -50.13
CA ARG A 415 -5.94 16.45 -49.08
C ARG A 415 -7.41 16.73 -48.77
N GLY A 416 -7.76 16.77 -47.48
CA GLY A 416 -8.79 17.68 -46.97
C GLY A 416 -10.01 17.05 -46.27
N GLN A 417 -9.87 16.74 -44.98
CA GLN A 417 -10.77 17.19 -43.88
C GLN A 417 -10.43 16.39 -42.61
N VAL A 418 -9.52 16.90 -41.78
CA VAL A 418 -9.36 16.41 -40.41
C VAL A 418 -10.33 17.21 -39.55
N LYS A 419 -11.48 16.60 -39.23
CA LYS A 419 -12.38 17.12 -38.18
C LYS A 419 -11.69 16.95 -36.84
N LYS A 420 -11.46 18.10 -36.21
CA LYS A 420 -10.89 18.31 -34.89
C LYS A 420 -11.96 18.01 -33.84
N GLY A 421 -11.65 17.13 -32.89
CA GLY A 421 -12.43 16.95 -31.65
C GLY A 421 -13.61 15.98 -31.76
N GLY A 422 -13.66 15.02 -30.83
CA GLY A 422 -14.81 14.16 -30.63
C GLY A 422 -14.43 12.70 -30.49
N ASN A 423 -14.71 12.14 -29.31
CA ASN A 423 -14.72 10.72 -29.02
C ASN A 423 -15.89 10.04 -29.77
N ALA A 424 -15.84 10.04 -31.10
CA ALA A 424 -16.87 9.52 -31.98
C ALA A 424 -16.19 8.90 -33.21
N GLY A 425 -15.89 7.59 -33.17
CA GLY A 425 -15.22 6.96 -34.30
C GLY A 425 -14.81 5.49 -34.24
N LYS A 426 -15.06 4.72 -33.17
CA LYS A 426 -15.07 3.24 -33.27
C LYS A 426 -16.53 2.81 -33.38
N LYS A 427 -16.99 2.45 -34.59
CA LYS A 427 -18.35 1.97 -34.91
C LYS A 427 -18.59 0.52 -34.41
N GLY A 428 -18.22 0.21 -33.17
CA GLY A 428 -18.40 -1.11 -32.58
C GLY A 428 -18.79 -1.04 -31.10
N PRO A 429 -19.37 -2.11 -30.54
CA PRO A 429 -19.58 -2.23 -29.10
C PRO A 429 -18.24 -2.14 -28.36
N SER A 430 -18.27 -1.59 -27.15
CA SER A 430 -17.08 -1.49 -26.29
C SER A 430 -16.53 -2.89 -25.97
N ASP A 431 -15.23 -2.99 -25.67
CA ASP A 431 -14.63 -4.30 -25.46
C ASP A 431 -15.19 -5.02 -24.24
N ILE A 432 -15.50 -4.28 -23.18
CA ILE A 432 -16.19 -4.84 -22.00
C ILE A 432 -17.57 -5.41 -22.37
N TYR A 433 -18.31 -4.77 -23.29
CA TYR A 433 -19.59 -5.27 -23.77
C TYR A 433 -19.42 -6.61 -24.49
N LYS A 434 -18.39 -6.74 -25.32
CA LYS A 434 -18.07 -8.00 -26.00
C LYS A 434 -17.74 -9.11 -25.00
N ILE A 435 -16.93 -8.81 -23.98
CA ILE A 435 -16.54 -9.76 -22.94
C ILE A 435 -17.75 -10.22 -22.13
N VAL A 436 -18.55 -9.29 -21.60
CA VAL A 436 -19.74 -9.63 -20.80
C VAL A 436 -20.75 -10.44 -21.62
N LYS A 437 -20.99 -10.05 -22.88
CA LYS A 437 -21.87 -10.81 -23.77
C LYS A 437 -21.35 -12.24 -24.00
N MET A 438 -20.05 -12.40 -24.22
CA MET A 438 -19.41 -13.72 -24.37
C MET A 438 -19.56 -14.57 -23.10
N ILE A 439 -19.33 -13.97 -21.93
CA ILE A 439 -19.47 -14.64 -20.62
C ILE A 439 -20.89 -15.16 -20.44
N MET A 440 -21.90 -14.37 -20.78
CA MET A 440 -23.31 -14.79 -20.66
C MET A 440 -23.66 -15.92 -21.62
N VAL A 441 -23.26 -15.82 -22.89
CA VAL A 441 -23.51 -16.88 -23.89
C VAL A 441 -22.82 -18.19 -23.51
N LYS A 442 -21.67 -18.14 -22.85
CA LYS A 442 -20.92 -19.31 -22.37
C LYS A 442 -21.31 -19.79 -20.96
N ASN A 443 -22.34 -19.23 -20.33
CA ASN A 443 -22.76 -19.56 -18.97
C ASN A 443 -21.61 -19.45 -17.94
N TYR A 444 -20.81 -18.39 -18.06
CA TYR A 444 -19.70 -18.06 -17.17
C TYR A 444 -20.08 -17.06 -16.07
N ASN A 445 -21.37 -16.77 -15.91
CA ASN A 445 -21.95 -15.96 -14.84
C ASN A 445 -22.07 -16.74 -13.51
N PRO A 446 -22.14 -16.05 -12.35
CA PRO A 446 -21.97 -14.61 -12.19
C PRO A 446 -20.52 -14.15 -12.44
N VAL A 447 -20.36 -12.91 -12.88
CA VAL A 447 -19.05 -12.28 -13.14
C VAL A 447 -18.84 -11.05 -12.28
N ILE A 448 -17.65 -10.91 -11.70
CA ILE A 448 -17.17 -9.67 -11.06
C ILE A 448 -16.22 -8.97 -12.03
N VAL A 449 -16.50 -7.71 -12.35
CA VAL A 449 -15.64 -6.85 -13.16
C VAL A 449 -14.98 -5.82 -12.24
N PHE A 450 -13.68 -5.98 -12.01
CA PHE A 450 -12.88 -5.04 -11.22
C PHE A 450 -12.42 -3.85 -12.06
N ALA A 451 -12.75 -2.65 -11.56
CA ALA A 451 -12.22 -1.38 -12.05
C ALA A 451 -11.61 -0.56 -10.90
N PHE A 452 -10.63 0.28 -11.21
CA PHE A 452 -9.82 0.97 -10.19
C PHE A 452 -10.32 2.39 -9.86
N SER A 453 -11.48 2.79 -10.36
CA SER A 453 -12.13 4.04 -9.95
C SER A 453 -13.65 3.89 -9.82
N LYS A 454 -14.23 4.61 -8.86
CA LYS A 454 -15.68 4.66 -8.59
C LYS A 454 -16.46 5.08 -9.87
N ARG A 455 -15.98 6.14 -10.53
CA ARG A 455 -16.59 6.69 -11.76
C ARG A 455 -16.52 5.72 -12.95
N GLU A 456 -15.44 4.98 -13.09
CA GLU A 456 -15.30 3.98 -14.14
C GLU A 456 -16.26 2.80 -13.93
N CYS A 457 -16.44 2.34 -12.69
CA CYS A 457 -17.41 1.27 -12.37
C CYS A 457 -18.82 1.62 -12.87
N GLU A 458 -19.32 2.81 -12.50
CA GLU A 458 -20.64 3.28 -12.94
C GLU A 458 -20.71 3.44 -14.46
N ALA A 459 -19.68 4.01 -15.09
CA ALA A 459 -19.64 4.19 -16.54
C ALA A 459 -19.68 2.86 -17.31
N LEU A 460 -18.98 1.82 -16.83
CA LEU A 460 -18.99 0.49 -17.43
C LEU A 460 -20.35 -0.19 -17.26
N ALA A 461 -20.98 -0.07 -16.09
CA ALA A 461 -22.32 -0.58 -15.84
C ALA A 461 -23.37 0.07 -16.77
N LEU A 462 -23.29 1.39 -16.98
CA LEU A 462 -24.17 2.11 -17.89
C LEU A 462 -24.03 1.66 -19.34
N GLN A 463 -22.82 1.27 -19.79
CA GLN A 463 -22.64 0.70 -21.13
C GLN A 463 -23.35 -0.65 -21.28
N MET A 464 -23.53 -1.39 -20.19
CA MET A 464 -24.25 -2.68 -20.18
C MET A 464 -25.76 -2.53 -20.04
N SER A 465 -26.27 -1.33 -19.79
CA SER A 465 -27.69 -1.09 -19.51
C SER A 465 -28.65 -1.62 -20.59
N LYS A 466 -28.21 -1.80 -21.83
CA LYS A 466 -29.04 -2.37 -22.92
C LYS A 466 -29.24 -3.88 -22.86
N LEU A 467 -28.45 -4.57 -22.02
CA LEU A 467 -28.55 -6.01 -21.82
C LEU A 467 -29.42 -6.30 -20.60
N GLU A 468 -30.10 -7.43 -20.66
CA GLU A 468 -31.01 -7.89 -19.62
C GLU A 468 -30.72 -9.37 -19.37
N PHE A 469 -30.38 -9.70 -18.12
CA PHE A 469 -29.92 -11.04 -17.74
C PHE A 469 -30.88 -11.77 -16.81
N ASN A 470 -31.84 -11.05 -16.22
CA ASN A 470 -32.82 -11.62 -15.31
C ASN A 470 -34.12 -11.92 -16.05
N THR A 471 -34.75 -13.01 -15.65
CA THR A 471 -36.13 -13.37 -15.99
C THR A 471 -37.13 -12.41 -15.33
N ASP A 472 -38.39 -12.44 -15.76
CA ASP A 472 -39.43 -11.58 -15.17
C ASP A 472 -39.67 -11.88 -13.69
N ASP A 473 -39.64 -13.16 -13.29
CA ASP A 473 -39.74 -13.58 -11.88
C ASP A 473 -38.57 -13.07 -11.04
N GLU A 474 -37.34 -13.17 -11.56
CA GLU A 474 -36.15 -12.62 -10.88
C GLU A 474 -36.22 -11.08 -10.76
N LYS A 475 -36.79 -10.38 -11.74
CA LYS A 475 -37.00 -8.92 -11.66
C LYS A 475 -37.97 -8.55 -10.55
N GLU A 476 -39.06 -9.31 -10.40
CA GLU A 476 -40.04 -9.10 -9.33
C GLU A 476 -39.42 -9.39 -7.97
N MET A 477 -38.63 -10.45 -7.85
CA MET A 477 -37.91 -10.78 -6.63
C MET A 477 -36.89 -9.68 -6.25
N VAL A 478 -36.08 -9.22 -7.20
CA VAL A 478 -35.17 -8.08 -7.01
C VAL A 478 -35.93 -6.85 -6.52
N SER A 479 -37.07 -6.56 -7.15
CA SER A 479 -37.88 -5.38 -6.78
C SER A 479 -38.44 -5.52 -5.37
N THR A 480 -38.92 -6.69 -5.00
CA THR A 480 -39.48 -6.97 -3.67
C THR A 480 -38.41 -6.82 -2.59
N VAL A 481 -37.25 -7.47 -2.75
CA VAL A 481 -36.12 -7.38 -1.82
C VAL A 481 -35.62 -5.94 -1.70
N PHE A 482 -35.48 -5.24 -2.83
CA PHE A 482 -35.04 -3.84 -2.85
C PHE A 482 -36.05 -2.93 -2.15
N THR A 483 -37.34 -3.04 -2.46
CA THR A 483 -38.39 -2.23 -1.84
C THR A 483 -38.47 -2.48 -0.33
N ASN A 484 -38.36 -3.74 0.12
CA ASN A 484 -38.35 -4.06 1.54
C ASN A 484 -37.17 -3.41 2.28
N ALA A 485 -35.97 -3.46 1.70
CA ALA A 485 -34.81 -2.80 2.29
C ALA A 485 -34.95 -1.26 2.30
N ILE A 486 -35.43 -0.67 1.21
CA ILE A 486 -35.58 0.78 1.08
C ILE A 486 -36.78 1.32 1.89
N ASN A 487 -37.75 0.48 2.26
CA ASN A 487 -38.84 0.86 3.16
C ASN A 487 -38.37 1.25 4.56
N ALA A 488 -37.16 0.84 4.97
CA ALA A 488 -36.53 1.32 6.21
C ALA A 488 -36.12 2.82 6.16
N LEU A 489 -36.06 3.42 4.97
CA LEU A 489 -35.72 4.83 4.78
C LEU A 489 -36.97 5.73 4.80
N SER A 490 -36.76 7.00 5.16
CA SER A 490 -37.76 8.06 5.07
C SER A 490 -38.25 8.26 3.63
N GLU A 491 -39.51 8.68 3.41
CA GLU A 491 -40.06 8.89 2.07
C GLU A 491 -39.21 9.86 1.22
N GLU A 492 -38.61 10.88 1.85
CA GLU A 492 -37.74 11.84 1.18
C GLU A 492 -36.43 11.18 0.70
N ASP A 493 -35.84 10.31 1.51
CA ASP A 493 -34.60 9.62 1.17
C ASP A 493 -34.83 8.55 0.09
N ARG A 494 -36.03 7.97 -0.01
CA ARG A 494 -36.37 7.03 -1.09
C ARG A 494 -36.31 7.67 -2.48
N GLY A 495 -36.57 8.98 -2.58
CA GLY A 495 -36.49 9.76 -3.82
C GLY A 495 -35.07 10.24 -4.18
N LEU A 496 -34.02 9.70 -3.54
CA LEU A 496 -32.65 10.06 -3.89
C LEU A 496 -32.28 9.52 -5.29
N PRO A 497 -31.66 10.33 -6.17
CA PRO A 497 -31.31 9.91 -7.53
C PRO A 497 -30.47 8.63 -7.60
N GLN A 498 -29.58 8.40 -6.62
CA GLN A 498 -28.76 7.19 -6.57
C GLN A 498 -29.62 5.92 -6.35
N ILE A 499 -30.71 6.01 -5.59
CA ILE A 499 -31.65 4.89 -5.32
C ILE A 499 -32.54 4.67 -6.54
N GLU A 500 -33.08 5.74 -7.14
CA GLU A 500 -33.97 5.63 -8.30
C GLU A 500 -33.24 5.07 -9.53
N HIS A 501 -32.00 5.50 -9.79
CA HIS A 501 -31.26 5.09 -10.98
C HIS A 501 -30.65 3.69 -10.87
N ILE A 502 -30.42 3.17 -9.66
CA ILE A 502 -29.79 1.85 -9.49
C ILE A 502 -30.78 0.70 -9.66
N LEU A 503 -32.03 0.85 -9.20
CA LEU A 503 -33.04 -0.21 -9.25
C LEU A 503 -33.27 -0.77 -10.68
N PRO A 504 -33.39 0.05 -11.75
CA PRO A 504 -33.50 -0.46 -13.11
C PRO A 504 -32.31 -1.31 -13.56
N LEU A 505 -31.10 -1.01 -13.10
CA LEU A 505 -29.91 -1.81 -13.39
C LEU A 505 -29.94 -3.14 -12.64
N LEU A 506 -30.30 -3.12 -11.34
CA LEU A 506 -30.42 -4.31 -10.52
C LEU A 506 -31.47 -5.28 -11.07
N ARG A 507 -32.63 -4.76 -11.53
CA ARG A 507 -33.67 -5.56 -12.19
C ARG A 507 -33.13 -6.27 -13.44
N ARG A 508 -32.17 -5.68 -14.15
CA ARG A 508 -31.52 -6.32 -15.33
C ARG A 508 -30.44 -7.33 -14.96
N GLY A 509 -30.17 -7.54 -13.67
CA GLY A 509 -29.10 -8.41 -13.18
C GLY A 509 -27.72 -7.74 -13.20
N ILE A 510 -27.66 -6.40 -13.22
CA ILE A 510 -26.42 -5.61 -13.27
C ILE A 510 -26.26 -4.84 -11.96
N GLY A 511 -25.22 -5.17 -11.19
CA GLY A 511 -24.87 -4.52 -9.93
C GLY A 511 -23.66 -3.59 -10.05
N ILE A 512 -23.58 -2.63 -9.12
CA ILE A 512 -22.45 -1.72 -8.95
C ILE A 512 -22.01 -1.79 -7.47
N HIS A 513 -20.72 -1.87 -7.19
CA HIS A 513 -20.19 -1.88 -5.82
C HIS A 513 -18.92 -1.07 -5.65
N HIS A 514 -19.01 0.05 -4.94
CA HIS A 514 -17.85 0.83 -4.51
C HIS A 514 -18.16 1.64 -3.26
N GLY A 515 -17.11 2.15 -2.62
CA GLY A 515 -17.24 2.95 -1.39
C GLY A 515 -17.96 4.29 -1.52
N GLY A 516 -18.46 4.66 -2.70
CA GLY A 516 -19.25 5.88 -2.93
C GLY A 516 -20.76 5.65 -2.93
N LEU A 517 -21.23 4.40 -2.99
CA LEU A 517 -22.65 4.10 -2.86
C LEU A 517 -23.11 4.25 -1.41
N LEU A 518 -24.38 4.60 -1.23
CA LEU A 518 -25.05 4.61 0.07
C LEU A 518 -24.82 3.25 0.78
N PRO A 519 -24.53 3.22 2.10
CA PRO A 519 -24.29 1.97 2.81
C PRO A 519 -25.40 0.93 2.62
N ILE A 520 -26.66 1.36 2.72
CA ILE A 520 -27.82 0.49 2.51
C ILE A 520 -27.85 -0.11 1.09
N LEU A 521 -27.52 0.66 0.05
CA LEU A 521 -27.46 0.15 -1.31
C LEU A 521 -26.34 -0.88 -1.49
N LYS A 522 -25.18 -0.66 -0.86
CA LYS A 522 -24.09 -1.65 -0.88
C LYS A 522 -24.56 -2.98 -0.31
N GLU A 523 -25.20 -2.95 0.86
CA GLU A 523 -25.67 -4.15 1.55
C GLU A 523 -26.77 -4.87 0.74
N VAL A 524 -27.73 -4.15 0.18
CA VAL A 524 -28.75 -4.76 -0.71
C VAL A 524 -28.11 -5.43 -1.91
N ILE A 525 -27.11 -4.79 -2.54
CA ILE A 525 -26.41 -5.35 -3.70
C ILE A 525 -25.61 -6.60 -3.32
N GLU A 526 -25.01 -6.61 -2.14
CA GLU A 526 -24.31 -7.78 -1.58
C GLU A 526 -25.30 -8.95 -1.39
N ILE A 527 -26.47 -8.70 -0.79
CA ILE A 527 -27.53 -9.70 -0.62
C ILE A 527 -28.02 -10.21 -1.99
N LEU A 528 -28.37 -9.32 -2.92
CA LEU A 528 -28.84 -9.70 -4.26
C LEU A 528 -27.78 -10.48 -5.05
N PHE A 529 -26.48 -10.24 -4.80
CA PHE A 529 -25.40 -10.99 -5.42
C PHE A 529 -25.28 -12.39 -4.82
N GLN A 530 -25.40 -12.54 -3.51
CA GLN A 530 -25.39 -13.84 -2.81
C GLN A 530 -26.57 -14.73 -3.23
N GLU A 531 -27.76 -14.15 -3.39
CA GLU A 531 -28.96 -14.83 -3.90
C GLU A 531 -28.89 -15.14 -5.41
N GLY A 532 -27.79 -14.75 -6.09
CA GLY A 532 -27.60 -15.02 -7.51
C GLY A 532 -28.49 -14.20 -8.44
N LEU A 533 -29.16 -13.15 -7.94
CA LEU A 533 -30.02 -12.25 -8.71
C LEU A 533 -29.22 -11.19 -9.50
N ILE A 534 -27.94 -11.01 -9.17
CA ILE A 534 -27.00 -10.18 -9.93
C ILE A 534 -26.05 -11.09 -10.72
N LYS A 535 -26.07 -10.97 -12.04
CA LYS A 535 -25.25 -11.78 -12.96
C LYS A 535 -23.95 -11.09 -13.33
N VAL A 536 -23.93 -9.75 -13.35
CA VAL A 536 -22.72 -8.93 -13.59
C VAL A 536 -22.58 -7.91 -12.47
N LEU A 537 -21.47 -7.95 -11.75
CA LEU A 537 -21.16 -6.98 -10.70
C LEU A 537 -19.93 -6.15 -11.09
N PHE A 538 -20.12 -4.84 -11.27
CA PHE A 538 -19.00 -3.90 -11.44
C PHE A 538 -18.53 -3.43 -10.07
N ALA A 539 -17.29 -3.79 -9.70
CA ALA A 539 -16.79 -3.54 -8.36
C ALA A 539 -15.42 -2.86 -8.35
N THR A 540 -15.17 -2.07 -7.30
CA THR A 540 -13.80 -1.65 -6.96
C THR A 540 -13.08 -2.73 -6.17
N GLU A 541 -11.76 -2.62 -6.05
CA GLU A 541 -10.91 -3.51 -5.25
C GLU A 541 -11.43 -3.76 -3.83
N THR A 542 -12.10 -2.78 -3.22
CA THR A 542 -12.68 -2.92 -1.88
C THR A 542 -13.70 -4.06 -1.74
N PHE A 543 -14.26 -4.58 -2.83
CA PHE A 543 -15.13 -5.75 -2.83
C PHE A 543 -14.35 -7.07 -2.69
N SER A 544 -13.10 -7.10 -3.17
CA SER A 544 -12.21 -8.27 -3.00
C SER A 544 -11.76 -8.44 -1.55
N ILE A 545 -12.02 -7.44 -0.71
CA ILE A 545 -11.61 -7.32 0.68
C ILE A 545 -12.77 -7.70 1.60
N GLY A 546 -12.56 -8.72 2.44
CA GLY A 546 -13.34 -8.89 3.67
C GLY A 546 -14.81 -9.32 3.53
N LEU A 547 -15.30 -9.80 2.39
CA LEU A 547 -16.63 -10.44 2.31
C LEU A 547 -16.54 -11.77 1.56
N ASN A 548 -17.30 -12.79 1.95
CA ASN A 548 -17.29 -14.10 1.28
C ASN A 548 -18.28 -14.15 0.10
N MET A 549 -17.98 -13.42 -0.99
CA MET A 549 -18.81 -13.37 -2.20
C MET A 549 -18.02 -13.82 -3.44
N PRO A 550 -17.92 -15.13 -3.69
CA PRO A 550 -17.26 -15.67 -4.88
C PRO A 550 -18.14 -15.59 -6.13
N ALA A 551 -17.51 -15.56 -7.30
CA ALA A 551 -18.14 -15.56 -8.61
C ALA A 551 -17.54 -16.66 -9.49
N LYS A 552 -18.18 -17.01 -10.60
CA LYS A 552 -17.60 -17.97 -11.56
C LYS A 552 -16.45 -17.34 -12.35
N THR A 553 -16.61 -16.07 -12.72
CA THR A 553 -15.63 -15.32 -13.52
C THR A 553 -15.22 -14.02 -12.85
N VAL A 554 -13.95 -13.65 -12.98
CA VAL A 554 -13.40 -12.34 -12.62
C VAL A 554 -12.79 -11.69 -13.85
N VAL A 555 -13.09 -10.41 -14.08
CA VAL A 555 -12.55 -9.60 -15.18
C VAL A 555 -11.82 -8.39 -14.62
N PHE A 556 -10.60 -8.14 -15.08
CA PHE A 556 -9.83 -6.93 -14.78
C PHE A 556 -9.93 -5.98 -15.96
N THR A 557 -10.41 -4.75 -15.76
CA THR A 557 -10.52 -3.75 -16.84
C THR A 557 -9.17 -3.14 -17.23
N ALA A 558 -8.22 -3.19 -16.32
CA ALA A 558 -6.84 -2.75 -16.51
C ALA A 558 -5.87 -3.62 -15.70
N VAL A 559 -4.59 -3.55 -16.06
CA VAL A 559 -3.47 -4.21 -15.37
C VAL A 559 -2.60 -3.22 -14.60
N ASN A 560 -2.87 -1.92 -14.78
CA ASN A 560 -2.21 -0.79 -14.14
C ASN A 560 -3.16 -0.05 -13.21
N LYS A 561 -2.66 0.45 -12.08
CA LYS A 561 -3.42 1.19 -11.07
C LYS A 561 -2.65 2.42 -10.60
N TRP A 562 -3.38 3.49 -10.29
CA TRP A 562 -2.83 4.66 -9.60
C TRP A 562 -2.77 4.40 -8.10
N ASP A 563 -1.58 4.48 -7.51
CA ASP A 563 -1.38 4.23 -6.08
C ASP A 563 -1.39 5.51 -5.23
N GLY A 564 -1.68 6.67 -5.84
CA GLY A 564 -1.60 7.98 -5.21
C GLY A 564 -0.42 8.82 -5.72
N LYS A 565 0.65 8.17 -6.19
CA LYS A 565 1.89 8.81 -6.66
C LYS A 565 2.20 8.51 -8.11
N GLU A 566 2.06 7.25 -8.52
CA GLU A 566 2.36 6.81 -9.88
C GLU A 566 1.37 5.75 -10.39
N PHE A 567 1.39 5.51 -11.71
CA PHE A 567 0.69 4.38 -12.31
C PHE A 567 1.65 3.18 -12.33
N ARG A 568 1.33 2.15 -11.55
CA ARG A 568 2.13 0.91 -11.47
C ARG A 568 1.31 -0.30 -11.88
N ASN A 569 2.01 -1.37 -12.29
CA ASN A 569 1.41 -2.69 -12.46
C ASN A 569 0.80 -3.18 -11.14
N LEU A 570 -0.25 -4.00 -11.24
CA LEU A 570 -0.76 -4.76 -10.10
C LEU A 570 0.31 -5.69 -9.55
N THR A 571 0.42 -5.74 -8.22
CA THR A 571 1.27 -6.71 -7.54
C THR A 571 0.65 -8.12 -7.63
N SER A 572 1.49 -9.14 -7.46
CA SER A 572 1.06 -10.53 -7.43
C SER A 572 0.06 -10.77 -6.29
N GLY A 573 0.26 -10.18 -5.11
CA GLY A 573 -0.69 -10.26 -4.00
C GLY A 573 -2.07 -9.65 -4.30
N GLU A 574 -2.11 -8.41 -4.82
CA GLU A 574 -3.37 -7.76 -5.24
C GLU A 574 -4.10 -8.61 -6.29
N PHE A 575 -3.35 -9.16 -7.26
CA PHE A 575 -3.91 -10.02 -8.29
C PHE A 575 -4.49 -11.33 -7.72
N ILE A 576 -3.76 -12.03 -6.84
CA ILE A 576 -4.20 -13.29 -6.22
C ILE A 576 -5.45 -13.06 -5.36
N GLN A 577 -5.54 -11.92 -4.66
CA GLN A 577 -6.71 -11.58 -3.84
C GLN A 577 -7.97 -11.37 -4.69
N MET A 578 -7.87 -10.57 -5.76
CA MET A 578 -8.99 -10.28 -6.65
C MET A 578 -9.38 -11.49 -7.51
N SER A 579 -8.40 -12.14 -8.15
CA SER A 579 -8.63 -13.34 -8.97
C SER A 579 -9.11 -14.53 -8.13
N GLY A 580 -8.75 -14.56 -6.85
CA GLY A 580 -9.19 -15.56 -5.89
C GLY A 580 -10.70 -15.57 -5.63
N ARG A 581 -11.44 -14.55 -6.10
CA ARG A 581 -12.91 -14.51 -6.10
C ARG A 581 -13.53 -15.33 -7.23
N ALA A 582 -12.75 -15.77 -8.22
CA ALA A 582 -13.22 -16.68 -9.26
C ALA A 582 -13.25 -18.13 -8.76
N GLY A 583 -14.29 -18.86 -9.15
CA GLY A 583 -14.54 -20.27 -8.80
C GLY A 583 -15.25 -20.42 -7.46
N ARG A 584 -16.49 -20.92 -7.49
CA ARG A 584 -17.30 -21.22 -6.31
C ARG A 584 -17.19 -22.71 -5.95
N ARG A 585 -16.74 -22.99 -4.73
CA ARG A 585 -16.59 -24.37 -4.21
C ARG A 585 -17.93 -25.10 -4.29
N GLY A 586 -17.94 -26.25 -4.96
CA GLY A 586 -19.12 -27.11 -5.11
C GLY A 586 -20.11 -26.69 -6.20
N LEU A 587 -19.92 -25.53 -6.85
CA LEU A 587 -20.80 -25.06 -7.95
C LEU A 587 -20.07 -24.95 -9.29
N ASP A 588 -18.79 -24.59 -9.27
CA ASP A 588 -17.99 -24.39 -10.48
C ASP A 588 -16.83 -25.39 -10.54
N ASP A 589 -16.61 -25.98 -11.72
CA ASP A 589 -15.47 -26.88 -11.98
C ASP A 589 -14.13 -26.12 -11.98
N ARG A 590 -14.16 -24.84 -12.41
CA ARG A 590 -13.01 -23.94 -12.52
C ARG A 590 -13.45 -22.49 -12.44
N GLY A 591 -12.54 -21.63 -11.96
CA GLY A 591 -12.69 -20.17 -11.98
C GLY A 591 -12.02 -19.56 -13.21
N ILE A 592 -12.69 -18.60 -13.84
CA ILE A 592 -12.18 -17.94 -15.06
C ILE A 592 -11.71 -16.53 -14.71
N VAL A 593 -10.49 -16.19 -15.12
CA VAL A 593 -9.89 -14.88 -14.89
C VAL A 593 -9.54 -14.26 -16.23
N ILE A 594 -10.09 -13.08 -16.55
CA ILE A 594 -9.84 -12.38 -17.81
C ILE A 594 -9.20 -11.03 -17.53
N MET A 595 -8.03 -10.75 -18.11
CA MET A 595 -7.32 -9.48 -17.95
C MET A 595 -7.33 -8.69 -19.25
N MET A 596 -7.89 -7.48 -19.21
CA MET A 596 -7.83 -6.53 -20.32
C MET A 596 -6.53 -5.73 -20.26
N PHE A 597 -5.89 -5.52 -21.41
CA PHE A 597 -4.66 -4.71 -21.49
C PHE A 597 -4.64 -3.87 -22.77
N ASP A 598 -4.11 -2.65 -22.66
CA ASP A 598 -4.02 -1.65 -23.74
C ASP A 598 -2.59 -1.31 -24.16
N GLU A 599 -1.60 -1.67 -23.35
CA GLU A 599 -0.17 -1.46 -23.61
C GLU A 599 0.57 -2.79 -23.63
N LYS A 600 1.70 -2.85 -24.36
CA LYS A 600 2.52 -4.07 -24.41
C LYS A 600 3.02 -4.38 -23.00
N LEU A 601 2.68 -5.57 -22.52
CA LEU A 601 3.16 -6.08 -21.24
C LEU A 601 4.46 -6.84 -21.48
N GLU A 602 5.50 -6.49 -20.73
CA GLU A 602 6.72 -7.28 -20.71
C GLU A 602 6.40 -8.70 -20.19
N PRO A 603 6.88 -9.78 -20.86
CA PRO A 603 6.60 -11.15 -20.44
C PRO A 603 6.97 -11.42 -18.98
N SER A 604 8.08 -10.84 -18.52
CA SER A 604 8.54 -10.95 -17.13
C SER A 604 7.56 -10.32 -16.14
N ALA A 605 7.05 -9.13 -16.45
CA ALA A 605 6.06 -8.43 -15.62
C ALA A 605 4.73 -9.19 -15.57
N ALA A 606 4.24 -9.69 -16.71
CA ALA A 606 3.01 -10.49 -16.77
C ALA A 606 3.14 -11.83 -16.04
N LYS A 607 4.27 -12.53 -16.20
CA LYS A 607 4.55 -13.78 -15.50
C LYS A 607 4.65 -13.56 -13.99
N THR A 608 5.27 -12.46 -13.56
CA THR A 608 5.32 -12.07 -12.15
C THR A 608 3.93 -11.73 -11.61
N MET A 609 3.09 -11.02 -12.36
CA MET A 609 1.73 -10.69 -11.93
C MET A 609 0.85 -11.94 -11.74
N VAL A 610 0.88 -12.87 -12.70
CA VAL A 610 -0.03 -14.02 -12.71
C VAL A 610 0.50 -15.21 -11.91
N LYS A 611 1.83 -15.44 -11.90
CA LYS A 611 2.48 -16.58 -11.23
C LYS A 611 3.41 -16.19 -10.09
N GLY A 612 3.54 -14.89 -9.80
CA GLY A 612 4.38 -14.44 -8.70
C GLY A 612 3.87 -14.97 -7.37
N GLU A 613 4.77 -15.04 -6.41
CA GLU A 613 4.43 -15.41 -5.05
C GLU A 613 3.51 -14.34 -4.43
N ALA A 614 2.65 -14.77 -3.50
CA ALA A 614 1.93 -13.82 -2.68
C ALA A 614 2.91 -12.92 -1.93
N ASP A 615 2.56 -11.64 -1.74
CA ASP A 615 3.50 -10.72 -1.12
C ASP A 615 3.89 -11.20 0.29
N ARG A 616 5.04 -10.75 0.79
CA ARG A 616 5.48 -11.06 2.16
C ARG A 616 4.68 -10.25 3.19
N LEU A 617 4.46 -10.83 4.37
CA LEU A 617 3.87 -10.13 5.51
C LEU A 617 4.96 -9.29 6.13
N ASN A 618 5.03 -8.04 5.70
CA ASN A 618 5.95 -7.06 6.27
C ASN A 618 5.17 -6.13 7.18
N SER A 619 5.78 -5.81 8.32
CA SER A 619 5.22 -4.86 9.28
C SER A 619 5.04 -3.48 8.65
N ALA A 620 3.92 -2.84 8.95
CA ALA A 620 3.65 -1.45 8.65
C ALA A 620 3.74 -0.56 9.90
N PHE A 621 4.44 -1.03 10.94
CA PHE A 621 4.51 -0.33 12.22
C PHE A 621 5.13 1.07 12.08
N HIS A 622 4.43 2.06 12.59
CA HIS A 622 4.90 3.44 12.69
C HIS A 622 4.42 4.06 14.00
N LEU A 623 5.12 5.09 14.48
CA LEU A 623 4.76 5.75 15.74
C LEU A 623 3.65 6.79 15.52
N GLY A 624 2.60 6.73 16.35
CA GLY A 624 1.57 7.76 16.49
C GLY A 624 1.66 8.47 17.85
N TYR A 625 1.17 9.72 17.97
CA TYR A 625 1.22 10.41 19.27
C TYR A 625 0.22 9.82 20.25
N ASN A 626 -0.99 9.44 19.80
CA ASN A 626 -1.97 8.75 20.62
C ASN A 626 -1.40 7.44 21.22
N MET A 627 -0.68 6.65 20.40
CA MET A 627 0.02 5.44 20.86
C MET A 627 1.04 5.78 21.96
N ILE A 628 1.94 6.73 21.71
CA ILE A 628 3.00 7.10 22.66
C ILE A 628 2.39 7.55 23.99
N LEU A 629 1.37 8.41 23.94
CA LEU A 629 0.70 8.93 25.15
C LEU A 629 -0.03 7.83 25.92
N ASN A 630 -0.73 6.92 25.23
CA ASN A 630 -1.37 5.79 25.87
C ASN A 630 -0.36 4.83 26.51
N LEU A 631 0.76 4.54 25.83
CA LEU A 631 1.82 3.70 26.38
C LEU A 631 2.53 4.34 27.58
N MET A 632 2.65 5.67 27.63
CA MET A 632 3.15 6.38 28.82
C MET A 632 2.12 6.44 29.97
N ARG A 633 0.83 6.32 29.65
CA ARG A 633 -0.26 6.39 30.62
C ARG A 633 -0.45 5.08 31.38
N VAL A 634 -0.24 3.95 30.74
CA VAL A 634 -0.46 2.61 31.31
C VAL A 634 0.76 2.16 32.10
N GLU A 635 0.58 1.87 33.39
CA GLU A 635 1.67 1.34 34.22
C GLU A 635 2.11 -0.06 33.75
N GLY A 636 3.43 -0.29 33.73
CA GLY A 636 4.04 -1.57 33.36
C GLY A 636 4.33 -1.74 31.86
N ILE A 637 3.98 -0.76 31.02
CA ILE A 637 4.30 -0.74 29.59
C ILE A 637 4.95 0.61 29.26
N SER A 638 5.82 0.64 28.25
CA SER A 638 6.42 1.86 27.73
C SER A 638 6.43 1.89 26.20
N PRO A 639 6.57 3.07 25.57
CA PRO A 639 6.80 3.16 24.13
C PRO A 639 8.01 2.32 23.66
N GLU A 640 9.07 2.28 24.45
CA GLU A 640 10.25 1.47 24.20
C GLU A 640 9.93 -0.04 24.23
N TYR A 641 9.14 -0.49 25.21
CA TYR A 641 8.67 -1.89 25.29
C TYR A 641 7.92 -2.34 24.03
N MET A 642 7.09 -1.44 23.47
CA MET A 642 6.34 -1.69 22.24
C MET A 642 7.29 -1.79 21.03
N LEU A 643 8.26 -0.88 20.91
CA LEU A 643 9.23 -0.86 19.82
C LEU A 643 10.16 -2.09 19.82
N GLU A 644 10.57 -2.56 20.99
CA GLU A 644 11.39 -3.77 21.10
C GLU A 644 10.65 -5.03 20.64
N ARG A 645 9.33 -5.06 20.79
CA ARG A 645 8.47 -6.21 20.49
C ARG A 645 7.69 -6.08 19.20
N CYS A 646 7.80 -4.97 18.47
CA CYS A 646 7.06 -4.81 17.22
C CYS A 646 7.59 -5.76 16.15
N PHE A 647 6.72 -6.16 15.23
CA PHE A 647 7.11 -7.12 14.20
C PHE A 647 8.16 -6.52 13.26
N PHE A 648 8.12 -5.19 13.03
CA PHE A 648 9.16 -4.48 12.28
C PHE A 648 10.57 -4.71 12.84
N GLN A 649 10.75 -4.54 14.15
CA GLN A 649 12.05 -4.72 14.79
C GLN A 649 12.47 -6.19 14.76
N PHE A 650 11.53 -7.11 14.95
CA PHE A 650 11.77 -8.55 14.84
C PHE A 650 12.26 -8.95 13.43
N GLN A 651 11.62 -8.44 12.37
CA GLN A 651 12.02 -8.72 10.99
C GLN A 651 13.41 -8.18 10.66
N ASN A 652 13.72 -6.96 11.11
CA ASN A 652 15.04 -6.36 10.93
C ASN A 652 16.11 -7.19 11.66
N ALA A 653 15.87 -7.53 12.93
CA ALA A 653 16.79 -8.35 13.73
C ALA A 653 17.02 -9.74 13.13
N ALA A 654 15.98 -10.40 12.60
CA ALA A 654 16.08 -11.71 11.96
C ALA A 654 16.90 -11.67 10.65
N SER A 655 16.99 -10.52 9.98
CA SER A 655 17.79 -10.38 8.75
C SER A 655 19.29 -10.17 9.01
N VAL A 656 19.66 -9.72 10.21
CA VAL A 656 21.05 -9.37 10.56
C VAL A 656 22.01 -10.56 10.42
N PRO A 657 21.74 -11.77 10.95
CA PRO A 657 22.69 -12.88 10.85
C PRO A 657 23.00 -13.29 9.40
N ALA A 658 22.00 -13.22 8.51
CA ALA A 658 22.19 -13.50 7.10
C ALA A 658 23.08 -12.43 6.43
N LEU A 659 22.87 -11.15 6.76
CA LEU A 659 23.72 -10.06 6.28
C LEU A 659 25.14 -10.13 6.84
N GLU A 660 25.32 -10.53 8.11
CA GLU A 660 26.65 -10.75 8.71
C GLU A 660 27.40 -11.90 8.01
N ALA A 661 26.70 -12.99 7.68
CA ALA A 661 27.27 -14.08 6.89
C ALA A 661 27.64 -13.64 5.46
N GLU A 662 26.78 -12.85 4.81
CA GLU A 662 27.04 -12.28 3.48
C GLU A 662 28.22 -11.31 3.52
N GLN A 663 28.30 -10.46 4.56
CA GLN A 663 29.43 -9.56 4.78
C GLN A 663 30.73 -10.35 4.92
N LYS A 664 30.73 -11.41 5.74
CA LYS A 664 31.91 -12.25 5.94
C LYS A 664 32.36 -12.92 4.63
N ALA A 665 31.42 -13.46 3.85
CA ALA A 665 31.74 -14.05 2.55
C ALA A 665 32.30 -13.01 1.55
N ALA A 666 31.75 -11.79 1.54
CA ALA A 666 32.25 -10.70 0.70
C ALA A 666 33.64 -10.20 1.15
N GLU A 667 33.89 -10.13 2.45
CA GLU A 667 35.20 -9.81 3.04
C GLU A 667 36.24 -10.87 2.65
N GLU A 668 35.90 -12.16 2.72
CA GLU A 668 36.75 -13.24 2.26
C GLU A 668 37.08 -13.08 0.77
N GLN A 669 36.09 -12.84 -0.11
CA GLN A 669 36.35 -12.63 -1.54
C GLN A 669 37.22 -11.41 -1.83
N ARG A 670 37.04 -10.31 -1.09
CA ARG A 670 37.92 -9.14 -1.19
C ARG A 670 39.35 -9.49 -0.79
N ASP A 671 39.53 -10.23 0.30
CA ASP A 671 40.86 -10.58 0.84
C ASP A 671 41.60 -11.60 -0.04
N LEU A 672 40.88 -12.38 -0.84
CA LEU A 672 41.47 -13.20 -1.91
C LEU A 672 42.13 -12.36 -3.02
N ILE A 673 41.68 -11.12 -3.26
CA ILE A 673 42.24 -10.24 -4.29
C ILE A 673 43.51 -9.58 -3.75
N LYS A 674 44.66 -10.22 -4.02
CA LYS A 674 45.97 -9.67 -3.69
C LYS A 674 46.47 -8.76 -4.82
N VAL A 675 46.71 -7.50 -4.48
CA VAL A 675 47.26 -6.49 -5.40
C VAL A 675 48.73 -6.25 -5.03
N GLU A 676 49.62 -6.44 -5.99
CA GLU A 676 51.04 -6.11 -5.82
C GLU A 676 51.22 -4.59 -5.84
N ARG A 677 52.10 -4.04 -4.99
CA ARG A 677 52.33 -2.58 -4.86
C ARG A 677 51.04 -1.77 -4.63
N GLU A 678 50.19 -2.28 -3.74
CA GLU A 678 48.84 -1.75 -3.51
C GLU A 678 48.81 -0.25 -3.19
N GLU A 679 49.71 0.27 -2.35
CA GLU A 679 49.73 1.69 -1.96
C GLU A 679 49.97 2.63 -3.16
N GLU A 680 50.91 2.28 -4.04
CA GLU A 680 51.22 3.09 -5.23
C GLU A 680 50.03 3.07 -6.21
N VAL A 681 49.43 1.89 -6.42
CA VAL A 681 48.30 1.70 -7.33
C VAL A 681 47.05 2.39 -6.78
N ALA A 682 46.86 2.38 -5.46
CA ALA A 682 45.78 3.09 -4.78
C ALA A 682 45.85 4.60 -5.03
N GLU A 683 47.03 5.22 -4.82
CA GLU A 683 47.18 6.65 -5.08
C GLU A 683 46.91 6.99 -6.56
N TYR A 684 47.41 6.16 -7.49
CA TYR A 684 47.16 6.35 -8.92
C TYR A 684 45.67 6.19 -9.27
N TYR A 685 45.00 5.20 -8.70
CA TYR A 685 43.58 4.94 -8.91
C TYR A 685 42.71 6.09 -8.38
N ASP A 686 42.96 6.54 -7.15
CA ASP A 686 42.20 7.61 -6.51
C ASP A 686 42.32 8.93 -7.28
N VAL A 687 43.55 9.30 -7.68
CA VAL A 687 43.78 10.51 -8.48
C VAL A 687 43.07 10.40 -9.84
N LYS A 688 43.12 9.24 -10.50
CA LYS A 688 42.46 9.02 -11.79
C LYS A 688 40.93 9.07 -11.66
N HIS A 689 40.35 8.42 -10.65
CA HIS A 689 38.91 8.39 -10.41
C HIS A 689 38.37 9.78 -10.03
N GLN A 690 39.09 10.52 -9.18
CA GLN A 690 38.76 11.92 -8.87
C GLN A 690 38.79 12.78 -10.15
N LEU A 691 39.78 12.57 -11.01
CA LEU A 691 39.92 13.31 -12.26
C LEU A 691 38.76 13.00 -13.23
N GLU A 692 38.35 11.75 -13.35
CA GLU A 692 37.18 11.35 -14.13
C GLU A 692 35.88 11.97 -13.59
N THR A 693 35.72 12.03 -12.27
CA THR A 693 34.57 12.70 -11.62
C THR A 693 34.55 14.19 -11.93
N LEU A 694 35.67 14.89 -11.73
CA LEU A 694 35.77 16.34 -12.01
C LEU A 694 35.59 16.65 -13.52
N ARG A 695 36.04 15.75 -14.41
CA ARG A 695 35.79 15.88 -15.86
C ARG A 695 34.30 15.79 -16.19
N LYS A 696 33.54 14.91 -15.51
CA LYS A 696 32.07 14.82 -15.64
C LYS A 696 31.38 16.09 -15.11
N ASP A 697 31.86 16.66 -14.01
CA ASP A 697 31.34 17.93 -13.49
C ASP A 697 31.56 19.08 -14.48
N VAL A 698 32.76 19.18 -15.05
CA VAL A 698 33.08 20.16 -16.12
C VAL A 698 32.17 19.96 -17.32
N GLN A 699 31.97 18.72 -17.77
CA GLN A 699 31.07 18.39 -18.87
C GLN A 699 29.62 18.83 -18.57
N THR A 700 29.15 18.63 -17.34
CA THR A 700 27.79 19.01 -16.90
C THR A 700 27.59 20.53 -16.98
N VAL A 701 28.61 21.31 -16.60
CA VAL A 701 28.59 22.77 -16.73
C VAL A 701 28.64 23.20 -18.20
N ILE A 702 29.56 22.63 -19.00
CA ILE A 702 29.71 22.97 -20.42
C ILE A 702 28.41 22.71 -21.19
N THR A 703 27.74 21.60 -20.91
CA THR A 703 26.49 21.19 -21.58
C THR A 703 25.25 21.89 -21.02
N HIS A 704 25.39 22.73 -19.99
CA HIS A 704 24.26 23.49 -19.47
C HIS A 704 23.71 24.46 -20.56
N PRO A 705 22.36 24.55 -20.73
CA PRO A 705 21.75 25.34 -21.81
C PRO A 705 22.22 26.81 -21.87
N SER A 706 22.50 27.43 -20.73
CA SER A 706 22.98 28.82 -20.68
C SER A 706 24.31 29.04 -21.43
N TYR A 707 25.16 28.02 -21.54
CA TYR A 707 26.49 28.14 -22.16
C TYR A 707 26.56 27.46 -23.52
N VAL A 708 25.94 26.29 -23.70
CA VAL A 708 26.13 25.46 -24.90
C VAL A 708 25.28 25.91 -26.11
N LEU A 709 24.07 26.42 -25.88
CA LEU A 709 23.11 26.70 -26.97
C LEU A 709 23.65 27.67 -28.04
N PRO A 710 24.39 28.75 -27.70
CA PRO A 710 24.99 29.63 -28.70
C PRO A 710 25.95 28.91 -29.65
N PHE A 711 26.54 27.78 -29.24
CA PHE A 711 27.56 27.03 -29.99
C PHE A 711 26.99 25.82 -30.76
N LEU A 712 25.72 25.45 -30.55
CA LEU A 712 25.01 24.41 -31.30
C LEU A 712 24.49 24.92 -32.66
N GLN A 713 25.34 25.62 -33.40
CA GLN A 713 24.97 26.08 -34.75
C GLN A 713 24.96 24.90 -35.74
N PRO A 714 24.13 24.93 -36.78
CA PRO A 714 24.16 23.91 -37.83
C PRO A 714 25.58 23.73 -38.38
N GLY A 715 26.01 22.47 -38.44
CA GLY A 715 27.31 22.03 -38.92
C GLY A 715 28.37 21.91 -37.83
N ARG A 716 28.10 22.33 -36.59
CA ARG A 716 29.00 22.13 -35.45
C ARG A 716 29.26 20.65 -35.23
N LEU A 717 30.52 20.27 -35.03
CA LEU A 717 30.84 18.90 -34.65
C LEU A 717 30.65 18.68 -33.15
N VAL A 718 29.93 17.64 -32.80
CA VAL A 718 29.65 17.22 -31.42
C VAL A 718 29.95 15.74 -31.27
N LYS A 719 30.51 15.34 -30.12
CA LYS A 719 30.69 13.93 -29.77
C LYS A 719 29.49 13.46 -28.97
N VAL A 720 28.84 12.38 -29.39
CA VAL A 720 27.61 11.85 -28.75
C VAL A 720 27.90 10.50 -28.12
N CYS A 721 27.53 10.37 -26.84
CA CYS A 721 27.61 9.13 -26.10
C CYS A 721 26.33 8.96 -25.26
N HIS A 722 25.72 7.78 -25.35
CA HIS A 722 24.55 7.43 -24.56
C HIS A 722 24.88 6.20 -23.73
N GLU A 723 24.96 6.35 -22.42
CA GLU A 723 25.41 5.30 -21.50
C GLU A 723 26.78 4.76 -21.95
N ASP A 724 26.88 3.47 -22.27
CA ASP A 724 28.13 2.83 -22.73
C ASP A 724 28.31 2.85 -24.27
N LEU A 725 27.35 3.42 -25.02
CA LEU A 725 27.39 3.48 -26.48
C LEU A 725 28.02 4.79 -26.95
N ASP A 726 29.23 4.72 -27.51
CA ASP A 726 29.91 5.84 -28.14
C ASP A 726 29.54 5.91 -29.65
N PHE A 727 28.72 6.90 -30.02
CA PHE A 727 28.35 7.16 -31.42
C PHE A 727 29.40 8.02 -32.15
N GLY A 728 30.43 8.46 -31.44
CA GLY A 728 31.53 9.24 -31.99
C GLY A 728 31.12 10.66 -32.36
N TRP A 729 31.83 11.24 -33.33
CA TRP A 729 31.63 12.60 -33.81
C TRP A 729 30.51 12.67 -34.85
N GLY A 730 29.51 13.50 -34.59
CA GLY A 730 28.44 13.87 -35.51
C GLY A 730 28.40 15.37 -35.80
N ALA A 731 27.46 15.77 -36.65
CA ALA A 731 27.23 17.17 -37.00
C ALA A 731 25.83 17.63 -36.55
N VAL A 732 25.76 18.75 -35.82
CA VAL A 732 24.50 19.35 -35.37
C VAL A 732 23.70 19.83 -36.58
N VAL A 733 22.43 19.44 -36.65
CA VAL A 733 21.47 19.88 -37.68
C VAL A 733 20.61 21.02 -37.13
N SER A 734 19.94 20.76 -36.01
CA SER A 734 19.03 21.67 -35.32
C SER A 734 18.98 21.34 -33.83
N TYR A 735 18.41 22.23 -33.03
CA TYR A 735 18.01 21.92 -31.67
C TYR A 735 16.66 22.56 -31.36
N GLU A 736 15.90 21.95 -30.45
CA GLU A 736 14.59 22.43 -30.05
C GLU A 736 14.37 22.28 -28.55
N LYS A 737 13.69 23.28 -27.96
CA LYS A 737 13.30 23.25 -26.55
C LYS A 737 12.05 22.40 -26.38
N ARG A 738 12.11 21.41 -25.50
CA ARG A 738 10.95 20.60 -25.11
C ARG A 738 9.96 21.48 -24.36
N LEU A 739 8.70 21.48 -24.80
CA LEU A 739 7.64 22.31 -24.22
C LEU A 739 7.09 21.68 -22.93
N PRO A 740 6.93 22.45 -21.83
CA PRO A 740 6.22 21.98 -20.63
C PRO A 740 4.75 21.66 -20.95
N ASN A 741 4.18 20.74 -20.17
CA ASN A 741 2.81 20.28 -20.32
C ASN A 741 1.82 21.46 -20.12
N THR A 742 1.01 21.79 -21.13
CA THR A 742 -0.14 22.68 -20.98
C THR A 742 -1.38 21.83 -20.70
N PRO A 743 -2.27 22.18 -19.75
CA PRO A 743 -3.48 21.38 -19.48
C PRO A 743 -4.28 21.15 -20.77
N GLY A 744 -4.43 19.89 -21.18
CA GLY A 744 -5.24 19.49 -22.34
C GLY A 744 -4.49 18.96 -23.59
N LYS A 745 -3.16 18.94 -23.64
CA LYS A 745 -2.41 18.22 -24.69
C LYS A 745 -1.71 16.98 -24.12
N ARG A 746 -2.08 15.79 -24.61
CA ARG A 746 -1.40 14.52 -24.27
C ARG A 746 -0.02 14.48 -24.92
N GLY A 747 1.03 14.61 -24.11
CA GLY A 747 2.43 14.34 -24.40
C GLY A 747 3.14 13.91 -23.10
N PRO A 748 4.33 13.30 -23.15
CA PRO A 748 5.04 12.87 -21.95
C PRO A 748 5.34 14.06 -21.06
N ALA A 749 5.04 13.91 -19.77
CA ALA A 749 5.32 14.93 -18.77
C ALA A 749 6.83 15.17 -18.71
N ILE A 750 7.27 16.42 -18.88
CA ILE A 750 8.61 16.83 -18.47
C ILE A 750 8.53 17.01 -16.95
N ASP A 751 9.35 16.29 -16.20
CA ASP A 751 9.52 16.56 -14.78
C ASP A 751 10.05 18.00 -14.63
N PRO A 752 9.31 18.93 -13.98
CA PRO A 752 9.77 20.30 -13.78
C PRO A 752 11.06 20.39 -12.95
N ASN A 753 11.43 19.32 -12.24
CA ASN A 753 12.68 19.21 -11.50
C ASN A 753 13.81 18.50 -12.29
N ALA A 754 13.59 18.12 -13.54
CA ALA A 754 14.63 17.49 -14.36
C ALA A 754 15.81 18.45 -14.60
N PRO A 755 17.04 17.91 -14.76
CA PRO A 755 18.20 18.72 -15.10
C PRO A 755 17.95 19.58 -16.35
N PRO A 756 18.38 20.85 -16.39
CA PRO A 756 18.12 21.77 -17.51
C PRO A 756 18.52 21.23 -18.89
N GLN A 757 19.54 20.36 -18.94
CA GLN A 757 20.00 19.68 -20.14
C GLN A 757 18.90 18.79 -20.75
N ASN A 758 18.08 18.14 -19.93
CA ASN A 758 17.02 17.24 -20.40
C ASN A 758 15.82 17.98 -21.02
N HIS A 759 15.80 19.32 -20.96
CA HIS A 759 14.78 20.17 -21.59
C HIS A 759 15.04 20.47 -23.06
N TYR A 760 16.17 20.02 -23.63
CA TYR A 760 16.53 20.28 -25.03
C TYR A 760 16.83 18.99 -25.77
N VAL A 761 16.30 18.91 -27.01
CA VAL A 761 16.63 17.87 -27.98
C VAL A 761 17.49 18.51 -29.06
N VAL A 762 18.55 17.81 -29.46
CA VAL A 762 19.49 18.23 -30.50
C VAL A 762 19.44 17.17 -31.60
N ASP A 763 19.10 17.58 -32.82
CA ASP A 763 19.19 16.72 -33.99
C ASP A 763 20.65 16.65 -34.43
N VAL A 764 21.25 15.47 -34.36
CA VAL A 764 22.65 15.24 -34.74
C VAL A 764 22.71 14.21 -35.84
N LEU A 765 23.42 14.52 -36.92
CA LEU A 765 23.71 13.58 -37.98
C LEU A 765 24.88 12.66 -37.55
N LEU A 766 24.58 11.39 -37.28
CA LEU A 766 25.49 10.37 -36.75
C LEU A 766 25.69 9.21 -37.75
N HIS A 767 26.81 8.49 -37.59
CA HIS A 767 27.11 7.30 -38.39
C HIS A 767 26.73 6.03 -37.61
N CYS A 768 25.60 5.43 -38.00
CA CYS A 768 25.00 4.29 -37.30
C CYS A 768 25.12 2.99 -38.11
N ALA A 769 24.96 1.84 -37.46
CA ALA A 769 24.97 0.53 -38.13
C ALA A 769 23.79 0.39 -39.12
N SER A 770 23.99 -0.35 -40.21
CA SER A 770 22.95 -0.62 -41.22
C SER A 770 21.71 -1.29 -40.60
N GLY A 771 20.52 -0.78 -40.91
CA GLY A 771 19.26 -1.24 -40.31
C GLY A 771 18.80 -0.46 -39.07
N SER A 772 19.51 0.61 -38.69
CA SER A 772 19.08 1.49 -37.59
C SER A 772 17.86 2.33 -38.00
N VAL A 773 16.71 2.08 -37.38
CA VAL A 773 15.46 2.81 -37.65
C VAL A 773 15.33 3.98 -36.67
N VAL A 774 15.18 5.20 -37.19
CA VAL A 774 14.82 6.38 -36.39
C VAL A 774 13.32 6.61 -36.52
N ALA A 775 12.62 6.69 -35.39
CA ALA A 775 11.22 7.09 -35.37
C ALA A 775 11.08 8.50 -35.97
N ASN A 776 10.38 8.62 -37.10
CA ASN A 776 10.27 9.89 -37.83
C ASN A 776 9.54 10.96 -36.99
N SER A 777 10.21 12.08 -36.75
CA SER A 777 9.79 13.18 -35.87
C SER A 777 8.64 14.07 -36.38
N SER A 778 7.84 13.64 -37.38
CA SER A 778 6.79 14.50 -37.95
C SER A 778 5.37 13.93 -37.99
N SER A 779 5.13 12.67 -37.59
CA SER A 779 3.77 12.12 -37.44
C SER A 779 3.44 11.55 -36.05
N ASP A 780 4.45 11.21 -35.23
CA ASP A 780 4.26 10.48 -33.96
C ASP A 780 4.48 11.33 -32.70
N LYS A 781 3.71 12.41 -32.54
CA LYS A 781 3.71 13.20 -31.29
C LYS A 781 2.97 12.53 -30.12
N LYS A 782 2.84 11.20 -30.08
CA LYS A 782 2.09 10.48 -29.03
C LYS A 782 2.79 9.31 -28.35
N SER A 783 4.01 8.94 -28.74
CA SER A 783 4.66 7.70 -28.24
C SER A 783 5.99 7.90 -27.52
N SER A 784 6.30 9.09 -26.98
CA SER A 784 7.50 9.28 -26.14
C SER A 784 7.25 8.95 -24.66
N LYS A 785 6.56 7.84 -24.38
CA LYS A 785 6.68 7.14 -23.10
C LYS A 785 7.32 5.80 -23.43
N ASN A 786 8.64 5.73 -23.33
CA ASN A 786 9.46 4.54 -23.09
C ASN A 786 10.92 4.91 -23.41
N ASP A 787 11.80 4.70 -22.43
CA ASP A 787 13.26 4.64 -22.61
C ASP A 787 13.63 3.41 -23.46
N ASN A 788 13.22 3.39 -24.72
CA ASN A 788 13.57 2.35 -25.67
C ASN A 788 14.63 2.88 -26.63
N ALA A 789 15.87 2.95 -26.12
CA ALA A 789 17.06 2.81 -26.95
C ALA A 789 17.12 1.36 -27.46
N THR A 790 16.28 1.02 -28.43
CA THR A 790 16.38 -0.27 -29.12
C THR A 790 16.23 -0.04 -30.61
N HIS A 791 17.27 -0.41 -31.34
CA HIS A 791 17.56 -0.34 -32.79
C HIS A 791 18.54 0.74 -33.28
N LEU A 792 19.06 1.64 -32.43
CA LEU A 792 20.18 2.52 -32.83
C LEU A 792 21.50 2.01 -32.23
N LEU A 793 22.38 1.48 -33.09
CA LEU A 793 23.70 1.00 -32.68
C LEU A 793 24.80 1.83 -33.36
N PRO A 794 25.89 2.16 -32.63
CA PRO A 794 27.04 2.81 -33.24
C PRO A 794 27.67 1.88 -34.30
N CYS A 795 28.17 2.45 -35.39
CA CYS A 795 28.79 1.66 -36.44
C CYS A 795 30.21 1.22 -36.02
N PRO A 796 30.52 -0.09 -35.96
CA PRO A 796 31.86 -0.58 -35.61
C PRO A 796 32.93 -0.15 -36.62
N GLU A 797 34.17 0.06 -36.17
CA GLU A 797 35.27 0.47 -37.05
C GLU A 797 35.47 -0.51 -38.23
N GLY A 798 35.48 0.01 -39.46
CA GLY A 798 35.68 -0.77 -40.69
C GLY A 798 34.43 -1.42 -41.29
N LYS A 799 33.26 -1.37 -40.63
CA LYS A 799 31.99 -1.85 -41.21
C LYS A 799 31.26 -0.74 -41.99
N LYS A 800 30.44 -1.12 -42.97
CA LYS A 800 29.55 -0.18 -43.68
C LYS A 800 28.41 0.22 -42.73
N GLY A 801 28.16 1.52 -42.63
CA GLY A 801 27.04 2.10 -41.88
C GLY A 801 26.35 3.19 -42.68
N GLU A 802 25.31 3.77 -42.10
CA GLU A 802 24.51 4.82 -42.72
C GLU A 802 24.52 6.10 -41.88
N MET A 803 24.46 7.24 -42.56
CA MET A 803 24.33 8.54 -41.90
C MET A 803 22.86 8.82 -41.61
N VAL A 804 22.53 8.95 -40.33
CA VAL A 804 21.15 9.12 -39.86
C VAL A 804 21.05 10.33 -38.95
N VAL A 805 19.98 11.13 -39.12
CA VAL A 805 19.68 12.24 -38.22
C VAL A 805 18.99 11.66 -37.00
N VAL A 806 19.64 11.76 -35.85
CA VAL A 806 19.16 11.20 -34.59
C VAL A 806 18.83 12.35 -33.64
N PRO A 807 17.58 12.44 -33.14
CA PRO A 807 17.24 13.37 -32.07
C PRO A 807 17.84 12.85 -30.75
N VAL A 808 18.82 13.56 -30.21
CA VAL A 808 19.48 13.18 -28.95
C VAL A 808 19.22 14.21 -27.86
N LEU A 809 19.14 13.77 -26.60
CA LEU A 809 19.06 14.71 -25.47
C LEU A 809 20.38 15.46 -25.34
N LEU A 810 20.33 16.73 -24.95
CA LEU A 810 21.54 17.54 -24.75
C LEU A 810 22.53 16.92 -23.74
N SER A 811 22.03 16.15 -22.77
CA SER A 811 22.83 15.39 -21.80
C SER A 811 23.72 14.31 -22.41
N THR A 812 23.43 13.84 -23.64
CA THR A 812 24.24 12.85 -24.36
C THR A 812 25.45 13.45 -25.08
N ILE A 813 25.55 14.79 -25.13
CA ILE A 813 26.68 15.46 -25.79
C ILE A 813 27.88 15.45 -24.83
N GLN A 814 28.96 14.80 -25.26
CA GLN A 814 30.20 14.69 -24.46
C GLN A 814 31.15 15.86 -24.70
N SER A 815 31.26 16.33 -25.94
CA SER A 815 32.24 17.35 -26.31
C SER A 815 31.80 18.13 -27.54
N LEU A 816 32.21 19.40 -27.61
CA LEU A 816 31.97 20.29 -28.74
C LEU A 816 33.28 20.65 -29.42
N SER A 817 33.31 20.63 -30.74
CA SER A 817 34.48 21.05 -31.51
C SER A 817 34.47 22.54 -31.84
N GLY A 818 35.66 23.14 -31.95
CA GLY A 818 35.84 24.45 -32.59
C GLY A 818 35.48 24.47 -34.09
N ILE A 819 35.35 23.30 -34.74
CA ILE A 819 35.12 23.16 -36.19
C ILE A 819 33.62 23.08 -36.51
N ARG A 820 33.26 23.72 -37.64
CA ARG A 820 31.96 23.56 -38.30
C ARG A 820 32.16 23.08 -39.72
N ILE A 821 31.36 22.11 -40.14
CA ILE A 821 31.27 21.67 -41.53
C ILE A 821 30.08 22.31 -42.21
N PHE A 822 30.12 22.44 -43.53
CA PHE A 822 28.97 22.90 -44.30
C PHE A 822 27.90 21.81 -44.35
N LEU A 823 26.67 22.14 -43.96
CA LEU A 823 25.50 21.28 -44.09
C LEU A 823 24.59 21.80 -45.21
N ALA A 824 24.15 20.89 -46.08
CA ALA A 824 23.13 21.20 -47.07
C ALA A 824 21.79 21.53 -46.38
N LYS A 825 20.97 22.36 -47.02
CA LYS A 825 19.64 22.75 -46.49
C LYS A 825 18.65 21.58 -46.43
N ASP A 826 18.81 20.60 -47.32
CA ASP A 826 17.99 19.38 -47.34
C ASP A 826 18.87 18.16 -47.11
N LEU A 827 18.63 17.47 -46.00
CA LEU A 827 19.31 16.25 -45.60
C LEU A 827 18.41 15.02 -45.78
N ARG A 828 17.29 15.09 -46.51
CA ARG A 828 16.50 13.89 -46.83
C ARG A 828 17.16 12.99 -47.89
N PRO A 829 17.82 13.53 -48.94
CA PRO A 829 18.55 12.69 -49.89
C PRO A 829 19.80 12.07 -49.24
N THR A 830 20.22 10.91 -49.73
CA THR A 830 21.39 10.17 -49.21
C THR A 830 22.72 10.84 -49.60
N GLU A 831 22.81 11.47 -50.78
CA GLU A 831 24.02 12.13 -51.29
C GLU A 831 24.57 13.26 -50.38
N PRO A 832 23.75 14.22 -49.87
CA PRO A 832 24.21 15.21 -48.89
C PRO A 832 24.71 14.60 -47.58
N ARG A 833 24.06 13.52 -47.10
CA ARG A 833 24.48 12.84 -45.86
C ARG A 833 25.82 12.14 -46.02
N GLU A 834 26.04 11.48 -47.15
CA GLU A 834 27.33 10.87 -47.49
C GLU A 834 28.45 11.91 -47.64
N THR A 835 28.12 13.10 -48.14
CA THR A 835 29.07 14.22 -48.19
C THR A 835 29.53 14.62 -46.78
N VAL A 836 28.61 14.66 -45.81
CA VAL A 836 28.97 14.90 -44.40
C VAL A 836 29.85 13.79 -43.85
N ARG A 837 29.57 12.52 -44.15
CA ARG A 837 30.45 11.40 -43.74
C ARG A 837 31.87 11.57 -44.26
N LYS A 838 32.04 11.89 -45.55
CA LYS A 838 33.34 12.16 -46.16
C LYS A 838 34.06 13.34 -45.45
N ASN A 839 33.33 14.40 -45.12
CA ASN A 839 33.88 15.54 -44.38
C ASN A 839 34.33 15.15 -42.96
N LEU A 840 33.56 14.32 -42.24
CA LEU A 840 33.95 13.82 -40.91
C LEU A 840 35.22 12.97 -40.98
N VAL A 841 35.33 12.09 -41.99
CA VAL A 841 36.55 11.30 -42.23
C VAL A 841 37.74 12.21 -42.55
N GLU A 842 37.56 13.23 -43.37
CA GLU A 842 38.61 14.21 -43.70
C GLU A 842 39.05 15.02 -42.47
N VAL A 843 38.11 15.41 -41.60
CA VAL A 843 38.42 16.07 -40.32
C VAL A 843 39.26 15.13 -39.43
N ARG A 844 38.85 13.86 -39.27
CA ARG A 844 39.63 12.87 -38.51
C ARG A 844 41.03 12.67 -39.11
N ARG A 845 41.16 12.68 -40.44
CA ARG A 845 42.44 12.57 -41.16
C ARG A 845 43.36 13.78 -40.94
N ARG A 846 42.81 15.00 -40.95
CA ARG A 846 43.57 16.25 -40.72
C ARG A 846 44.01 16.42 -39.27
N PHE A 847 43.26 15.85 -38.32
CA PHE A 847 43.52 15.96 -36.89
C PHE A 847 43.74 14.58 -36.24
N PRO A 848 44.86 13.89 -36.53
CA PRO A 848 45.11 12.54 -36.04
C PRO A 848 45.30 12.46 -34.52
N LYS A 849 45.64 13.58 -33.86
CA LYS A 849 45.76 13.69 -32.40
C LYS A 849 44.43 13.96 -31.68
N GLY A 850 43.33 14.09 -32.42
CA GLY A 850 42.00 14.44 -31.90
C GLY A 850 41.47 15.75 -32.46
N VAL A 851 40.15 15.82 -32.62
CA VAL A 851 39.45 17.00 -33.14
C VAL A 851 39.59 18.17 -32.14
N PRO A 852 39.96 19.39 -32.58
CA PRO A 852 40.06 20.54 -31.69
C PRO A 852 38.75 20.83 -30.96
N LEU A 853 38.81 20.82 -29.63
CA LEU A 853 37.69 21.13 -28.75
C LEU A 853 37.54 22.64 -28.56
N LEU A 854 36.33 23.05 -28.23
CA LEU A 854 36.00 24.43 -27.91
C LEU A 854 36.39 24.70 -26.44
N ASP A 855 37.22 25.72 -26.19
CA ASP A 855 37.73 26.03 -24.86
C ASP A 855 36.62 26.66 -23.98
N PRO A 856 36.26 26.06 -22.84
CA PRO A 856 35.17 26.57 -22.00
C PRO A 856 35.37 28.00 -21.47
N ILE A 857 36.62 28.42 -21.25
CA ILE A 857 36.94 29.73 -20.69
C ILE A 857 37.23 30.73 -21.83
N LYS A 858 38.09 30.35 -22.77
CA LYS A 858 38.53 31.25 -23.86
C LYS A 858 37.48 31.40 -24.95
N ASP A 859 36.79 30.33 -25.34
CA ASP A 859 35.86 30.35 -26.46
C ASP A 859 34.41 30.48 -25.99
N MET A 860 33.98 29.70 -24.97
CA MET A 860 32.61 29.77 -24.42
C MET A 860 32.38 30.94 -23.47
N LYS A 861 33.46 31.59 -23.02
CA LYS A 861 33.41 32.74 -22.09
C LYS A 861 32.69 32.42 -20.76
N ILE A 862 32.86 31.21 -20.23
CA ILE A 862 32.39 30.86 -18.89
C ILE A 862 33.31 31.57 -17.89
N LYS A 863 32.75 32.52 -17.11
CA LYS A 863 33.51 33.41 -16.20
C LYS A 863 33.32 33.06 -14.71
N ASP A 864 32.66 31.94 -14.42
CA ASP A 864 32.39 31.54 -13.04
C ASP A 864 33.69 31.14 -12.33
N GLU A 865 34.00 31.78 -11.19
CA GLU A 865 35.22 31.51 -10.43
C GLU A 865 35.31 30.04 -9.97
N SER A 866 34.18 29.47 -9.56
CA SER A 866 34.07 28.06 -9.18
C SER A 866 34.43 27.11 -10.33
N PHE A 867 34.04 27.45 -11.56
CA PHE A 867 34.38 26.67 -12.75
C PHE A 867 35.85 26.84 -13.15
N ALA A 868 36.41 28.04 -13.03
CA ALA A 868 37.84 28.26 -13.26
C ALA A 868 38.70 27.45 -12.29
N HIS A 869 38.35 27.43 -10.99
CA HIS A 869 38.99 26.58 -9.99
C HIS A 869 38.86 25.08 -10.30
N LEU A 870 37.70 24.65 -10.81
CA LEU A 870 37.47 23.25 -11.21
C LEU A 870 38.42 22.84 -12.35
N VAL A 871 38.56 23.68 -13.38
CA VAL A 871 39.47 23.44 -14.52
C VAL A 871 40.94 23.46 -14.07
N GLU A 872 41.32 24.38 -13.19
CA GLU A 872 42.66 24.44 -12.61
C GLU A 872 42.98 23.18 -11.79
N LYS A 873 42.02 22.72 -10.97
CA LYS A 873 42.16 21.49 -10.18
C LYS A 873 42.34 20.25 -11.07
N ILE A 874 41.61 20.15 -12.18
CA ILE A 874 41.81 19.08 -13.17
C ILE A 874 43.24 19.12 -13.71
N LYS A 875 43.75 20.30 -14.06
CA LYS A 875 45.13 20.45 -14.56
C LYS A 875 46.15 19.97 -13.53
N ILE A 876 46.02 20.37 -12.27
CA ILE A 876 46.91 19.94 -11.18
C ILE A 876 46.89 18.41 -11.02
N LEU A 877 45.70 17.79 -11.05
CA LEU A 877 45.58 16.33 -10.92
C LEU A 877 46.09 15.59 -12.16
N ASP A 878 45.92 16.13 -13.36
CA ASP A 878 46.45 15.55 -14.62
C ASP A 878 47.98 15.64 -14.66
N ASP A 879 48.56 16.74 -14.18
CA ASP A 879 50.01 16.90 -13.98
C ASP A 879 50.53 15.90 -12.94
N LYS A 880 49.82 15.76 -11.80
CA LYS A 880 50.14 14.77 -10.76
C LYS A 880 50.11 13.34 -11.33
N LEU A 881 49.06 12.98 -12.08
CA LEU A 881 48.92 11.67 -12.71
C LEU A 881 50.01 11.41 -13.76
N SER A 882 50.40 12.45 -14.51
CA SER A 882 51.47 12.39 -15.52
C SER A 882 52.86 12.24 -14.90
N SER A 883 53.07 12.81 -13.71
CA SER A 883 54.31 12.70 -12.94
C SER A 883 54.47 11.37 -12.19
N SER A 884 53.39 10.57 -12.08
CA SER A 884 53.40 9.31 -11.34
C SER A 884 54.35 8.28 -11.97
N PRO A 885 55.22 7.61 -11.17
CA PRO A 885 56.11 6.55 -11.65
C PRO A 885 55.38 5.40 -12.36
N LEU A 886 54.18 5.06 -11.88
CA LEU A 886 53.33 3.99 -12.40
C LEU A 886 52.84 4.25 -13.83
N ARG A 887 52.79 5.50 -14.28
CA ARG A 887 52.30 5.85 -15.63
C ARG A 887 53.14 5.24 -16.75
N LYS A 888 54.43 5.02 -16.50
CA LYS A 888 55.39 4.44 -17.45
C LYS A 888 55.60 2.94 -17.26
N ASP A 889 54.95 2.36 -16.26
CA ASP A 889 55.04 0.94 -15.93
C ASP A 889 54.21 0.11 -16.93
N LYS A 890 54.76 -1.01 -17.40
CA LYS A 890 54.09 -1.93 -18.33
C LYS A 890 53.00 -2.75 -17.63
N ASP A 891 53.10 -2.94 -16.32
CA ASP A 891 52.14 -3.73 -15.54
C ASP A 891 50.94 -2.92 -15.06
N LEU A 892 50.92 -1.60 -15.29
CA LEU A 892 49.85 -0.71 -14.85
C LEU A 892 48.44 -1.21 -15.22
N PRO A 893 48.13 -1.70 -16.44
CA PRO A 893 46.78 -2.17 -16.75
C PRO A 893 46.35 -3.37 -15.90
N ARG A 894 47.27 -4.31 -15.63
CA ARG A 894 47.00 -5.48 -14.79
C ARG A 894 46.78 -5.07 -13.34
N LEU A 895 47.67 -4.23 -12.80
CA LEU A 895 47.60 -3.75 -11.41
C LEU A 895 46.36 -2.89 -11.17
N TYR A 896 46.06 -1.98 -12.11
CA TYR A 896 44.86 -1.14 -12.06
C TYR A 896 43.59 -1.98 -12.12
N SER A 897 43.51 -2.98 -13.00
CA SER A 897 42.34 -3.87 -13.08
C SER A 897 42.16 -4.70 -11.81
N ALA A 898 43.25 -5.20 -11.22
CA ALA A 898 43.21 -5.94 -9.96
C ALA A 898 42.74 -5.05 -8.80
N TYR A 899 43.26 -3.82 -8.70
CA TYR A 899 42.84 -2.86 -7.68
C TYR A 899 41.40 -2.39 -7.88
N ALA A 900 40.96 -2.15 -9.12
CA ALA A 900 39.58 -1.79 -9.44
C ALA A 900 38.61 -2.88 -8.95
N LYS A 901 38.89 -4.16 -9.23
CA LYS A 901 38.12 -5.29 -8.71
C LYS A 901 38.11 -5.35 -7.17
N LYS A 902 39.24 -5.04 -6.54
CA LYS A 902 39.33 -4.98 -5.07
C LYS A 902 38.48 -3.84 -4.49
N GLN A 903 38.44 -2.69 -5.15
CA GLN A 903 37.58 -1.56 -4.77
C GLN A 903 36.10 -1.87 -4.97
N GLU A 904 35.71 -2.49 -6.09
CA GLU A 904 34.34 -2.97 -6.31
C GLU A 904 33.91 -3.94 -5.19
N ALA A 905 34.77 -4.90 -4.82
CA ALA A 905 34.50 -5.81 -3.71
C ALA A 905 34.41 -5.05 -2.35
N GLN A 906 35.26 -4.05 -2.13
CA GLN A 906 35.22 -3.21 -0.92
C GLN A 906 33.95 -2.34 -0.85
N GLU A 907 33.44 -1.87 -1.99
CA GLU A 907 32.16 -1.15 -2.08
C GLU A 907 30.99 -2.07 -1.73
N VAL A 908 31.01 -3.33 -2.19
CA VAL A 908 30.02 -4.34 -1.78
C VAL A 908 30.05 -4.57 -0.28
N VAL A 909 31.24 -4.78 0.32
CA VAL A 909 31.40 -4.95 1.78
C VAL A 909 30.88 -3.72 2.53
N SER A 910 31.29 -2.52 2.12
CA SER A 910 30.83 -1.25 2.72
C SER A 910 29.32 -1.06 2.57
N GLY A 911 28.75 -1.46 1.43
CA GLY A 911 27.32 -1.46 1.17
C GLY A 911 26.55 -2.40 2.11
N ILE A 912 27.04 -3.63 2.32
CA ILE A 912 26.46 -4.58 3.27
C ILE A 912 26.60 -4.08 4.72
N ALA A 913 27.77 -3.57 5.10
CA ALA A 913 27.98 -3.00 6.43
C ALA A 913 27.03 -1.82 6.73
N LYS A 914 26.75 -0.96 5.73
CA LYS A 914 25.72 0.09 5.84
C LYS A 914 24.32 -0.49 6.02
N LYS A 915 23.97 -1.58 5.32
CA LYS A 915 22.68 -2.28 5.51
C LYS A 915 22.55 -2.87 6.92
N ILE A 916 23.61 -3.50 7.44
CA ILE A 916 23.65 -4.04 8.81
C ILE A 916 23.49 -2.91 9.84
N ALA A 917 24.24 -1.82 9.67
CA ALA A 917 24.12 -0.66 10.55
C ALA A 917 22.71 -0.04 10.49
N ALA A 918 22.06 0.00 9.32
CA ALA A 918 20.68 0.45 9.18
C ALA A 918 19.67 -0.50 9.83
N ALA A 919 19.89 -1.82 9.75
CA ALA A 919 19.05 -2.83 10.39
C ALA A 919 19.16 -2.81 11.93
N HIS A 920 20.35 -2.51 12.46
CA HIS A 920 20.58 -2.29 13.90
C HIS A 920 20.19 -0.91 14.39
N SER A 921 20.22 0.09 13.51
CA SER A 921 19.78 1.43 13.84
C SER A 921 18.29 1.37 14.13
N VAL A 922 17.94 1.52 15.41
CA VAL A 922 16.54 1.64 15.82
C VAL A 922 16.05 3.03 15.40
N LEU A 923 15.84 3.22 14.10
CA LEU A 923 15.31 4.45 13.48
C LEU A 923 14.07 4.94 14.24
N GLN A 924 13.26 3.99 14.72
CA GLN A 924 12.07 4.26 15.51
C GLN A 924 12.36 4.82 16.91
N LEU A 925 13.50 4.52 17.56
CA LEU A 925 13.88 5.14 18.84
C LEU A 925 14.27 6.61 18.65
N ASP A 926 14.94 6.95 17.55
CA ASP A 926 15.27 8.36 17.28
C ASP A 926 14.02 9.16 16.91
N GLU A 927 13.12 8.57 16.11
CA GLU A 927 11.79 9.15 15.88
C GLU A 927 11.00 9.31 17.18
N LEU A 928 11.00 8.29 18.06
CA LEU A 928 10.36 8.36 19.38
C LEU A 928 10.92 9.52 20.21
N LYS A 929 12.25 9.69 20.30
CA LYS A 929 12.87 10.82 21.01
C LYS A 929 12.42 12.16 20.45
N CYS A 930 12.34 12.28 19.12
CA CYS A 930 11.87 13.49 18.45
C CYS A 930 10.39 13.77 18.77
N ARG A 931 9.51 12.75 18.73
CA ARG A 931 8.10 12.87 19.10
C ARG A 931 7.90 13.19 20.59
N LYS A 932 8.65 12.54 21.49
CA LYS A 932 8.68 12.89 22.93
C LYS A 932 9.12 14.34 23.16
N ARG A 933 10.04 14.87 22.34
CA ARG A 933 10.41 16.30 22.40
C ARG A 933 9.24 17.20 22.03
N VAL A 934 8.48 16.86 21.00
CA VAL A 934 7.26 17.62 20.63
C VAL A 934 6.24 17.61 21.77
N LEU A 935 5.94 16.43 22.33
CA LEU A 935 5.01 16.28 23.45
C LEU A 935 5.40 17.14 24.67
N ARG A 936 6.70 17.14 25.02
CA ARG A 936 7.22 17.99 26.11
C ARG A 936 7.11 19.48 25.80
N ARG A 937 7.47 19.90 24.59
CA ARG A 937 7.43 21.32 24.18
C ARG A 937 6.01 21.89 24.11
N LEU A 938 5.03 21.06 23.78
CA LEU A 938 3.61 21.46 23.73
C LEU A 938 2.89 21.28 25.10
N GLY A 939 3.56 20.68 26.09
CA GLY A 939 3.02 20.48 27.44
C GLY A 939 2.03 19.30 27.54
N PHE A 940 2.17 18.29 26.68
CA PHE A 940 1.41 17.04 26.77
C PHE A 940 2.04 16.08 27.78
N THR A 941 3.35 16.20 27.99
CA THR A 941 4.12 15.44 28.99
C THR A 941 5.11 16.33 29.72
N THR A 942 5.53 15.92 30.91
CA THR A 942 6.62 16.56 31.67
C THR A 942 7.99 16.18 31.10
N SER A 943 9.06 16.78 31.65
CA SER A 943 10.44 16.40 31.32
C SER A 943 10.75 14.93 31.59
N ASP A 944 10.05 14.35 32.56
CA ASP A 944 10.21 12.98 33.05
C ASP A 944 9.23 12.00 32.39
N ASP A 945 8.68 12.39 31.23
CA ASP A 945 7.73 11.60 30.42
C ASP A 945 6.41 11.25 31.16
N VAL A 946 6.02 12.04 32.16
CA VAL A 946 4.72 11.87 32.84
C VAL A 946 3.62 12.57 32.04
N VAL A 947 2.51 11.87 31.78
CA VAL A 947 1.39 12.37 30.98
C VAL A 947 0.60 13.46 31.74
N GLU A 948 0.56 14.65 31.17
CA GLU A 948 -0.14 15.83 31.70
C GLU A 948 -1.63 15.84 31.30
N LYS A 949 -2.40 16.82 31.79
CA LYS A 949 -3.83 16.97 31.44
C LYS A 949 -4.07 17.00 29.92
N LYS A 950 -3.24 17.73 29.17
CA LYS A 950 -3.29 17.74 27.70
C LYS A 950 -3.07 16.35 27.11
N GLY A 951 -2.07 15.62 27.61
CA GLY A 951 -1.79 14.25 27.19
C GLY A 951 -2.96 13.31 27.42
N ARG A 952 -3.65 13.42 28.56
CA ARG A 952 -4.85 12.62 28.88
C ARG A 952 -6.02 12.89 27.93
N VAL A 953 -6.23 14.15 27.54
CA VAL A 953 -7.24 14.52 26.53
C VAL A 953 -6.91 13.89 25.18
N ALA A 954 -5.64 13.98 24.75
CA ALA A 954 -5.19 13.39 23.50
C ALA A 954 -5.28 11.86 23.47
N CYS A 955 -5.17 11.17 24.62
CA CYS A 955 -5.39 9.73 24.70
C CYS A 955 -6.80 9.29 24.30
N GLU A 956 -7.82 10.14 24.51
CA GLU A 956 -9.22 9.84 24.18
C GLU A 956 -9.58 10.16 22.71
N ILE A 957 -8.67 10.78 21.96
CA ILE A 957 -8.88 11.17 20.55
C ILE A 957 -8.13 10.19 19.63
N SER A 958 -8.86 9.49 18.76
CA SER A 958 -8.30 8.52 17.82
C SER A 958 -8.72 8.71 16.36
N THR A 959 -9.77 9.50 16.10
CA THR A 959 -10.37 9.62 14.75
C THR A 959 -9.85 10.79 13.92
N GLY A 960 -9.10 11.71 14.55
CA GLY A 960 -8.46 12.88 13.92
C GLY A 960 -7.13 13.22 14.59
N ASP A 961 -6.53 14.36 14.25
CA ASP A 961 -5.23 14.80 14.80
C ASP A 961 -5.34 15.14 16.30
N GLU A 962 -4.79 14.26 17.13
CA GLU A 962 -4.88 14.30 18.58
C GLU A 962 -4.14 15.50 19.20
N LEU A 963 -3.10 16.01 18.55
CA LEU A 963 -2.35 17.17 19.05
C LEU A 963 -3.10 18.46 18.75
N LEU A 964 -3.54 18.64 17.50
CA LEU A 964 -4.22 19.84 17.05
C LEU A 964 -5.56 20.01 17.77
N LEU A 965 -6.37 18.95 17.84
CA LEU A 965 -7.66 18.99 18.55
C LEU A 965 -7.48 19.33 20.02
N THR A 966 -6.49 18.75 20.68
CA THR A 966 -6.18 19.05 22.08
C THR A 966 -5.75 20.51 22.26
N GLU A 967 -4.83 21.02 21.42
CA GLU A 967 -4.43 22.43 21.49
C GLU A 967 -5.62 23.38 21.26
N MET A 968 -6.53 23.05 20.34
CA MET A 968 -7.73 23.86 20.09
C MET A 968 -8.69 23.88 21.29
N ILE A 969 -8.87 22.75 21.99
CA ILE A 969 -9.67 22.67 23.22
C ILE A 969 -9.06 23.56 24.30
N PHE A 970 -7.76 23.45 24.56
CA PHE A 970 -7.09 24.21 25.62
C PHE A 970 -6.92 25.70 25.29
N ASN A 971 -6.85 26.06 24.00
CA ASN A 971 -6.86 27.46 23.55
C ASN A 971 -8.27 28.07 23.54
N GLY A 972 -9.31 27.28 23.88
CA GLY A 972 -10.69 27.76 23.97
C GLY A 972 -11.35 28.04 22.62
N VAL A 973 -10.85 27.46 21.52
CA VAL A 973 -11.36 27.72 20.16
C VAL A 973 -12.85 27.39 20.04
N PHE A 974 -13.31 26.34 20.72
CA PHE A 974 -14.70 25.89 20.68
C PHE A 974 -15.64 26.66 21.62
N ASN A 975 -15.13 27.56 22.47
CA ASN A 975 -15.94 28.24 23.50
C ASN A 975 -16.94 29.22 22.89
N ASP A 976 -16.55 29.95 21.85
CA ASP A 976 -17.40 30.96 21.20
C ASP A 976 -18.17 30.42 19.99
N LEU A 977 -17.90 29.19 19.58
CA LEU A 977 -18.57 28.55 18.44
C LEU A 977 -19.95 28.01 18.84
N SER A 978 -20.91 28.14 17.93
CA SER A 978 -22.19 27.44 18.01
C SER A 978 -22.02 25.94 17.73
N PRO A 979 -22.97 25.09 18.16
CA PRO A 979 -22.88 23.65 17.90
C PRO A 979 -22.74 23.30 16.40
N PRO A 980 -23.49 23.93 15.45
CA PRO A 980 -23.27 23.74 14.01
C PRO A 980 -21.88 24.15 13.51
N GLN A 981 -21.33 25.26 14.04
CA GLN A 981 -19.98 25.71 13.70
C GLN A 981 -18.91 24.73 14.21
N CYS A 982 -19.13 24.12 15.38
CA CYS A 982 -18.26 23.07 15.89
C CYS A 982 -18.24 21.86 14.95
N ALA A 983 -19.40 21.34 14.53
CA ALA A 983 -19.48 20.24 13.57
C ALA A 983 -18.78 20.57 12.24
N ALA A 984 -19.03 21.79 11.72
CA ALA A 984 -18.41 22.25 10.49
C ALA A 984 -16.88 22.26 10.59
N LEU A 985 -16.31 22.83 11.66
CA LEU A 985 -14.86 22.86 11.86
C LEU A 985 -14.26 21.45 12.06
N LEU A 986 -14.95 20.60 12.82
CA LEU A 986 -14.52 19.23 13.08
C LEU A 986 -14.55 18.34 11.83
N SER A 987 -15.37 18.68 10.83
CA SER A 987 -15.39 17.97 9.54
C SER A 987 -14.02 17.96 8.83
N CYS A 988 -13.17 18.96 9.09
CA CYS A 988 -11.83 19.07 8.51
C CYS A 988 -10.87 17.96 8.94
N PHE A 989 -11.16 17.28 10.05
CA PHE A 989 -10.31 16.23 10.60
C PHE A 989 -10.66 14.83 10.08
N VAL A 990 -11.83 14.65 9.49
CA VAL A 990 -12.34 13.33 9.08
C VAL A 990 -12.42 13.14 7.57
N PHE A 991 -12.40 14.23 6.80
CA PHE A 991 -12.48 14.19 5.35
C PHE A 991 -11.09 14.08 4.70
N GLY A 992 -10.86 13.01 3.93
CA GLY A 992 -9.60 12.74 3.25
C GLY A 992 -9.69 12.57 1.73
N GLU A 993 -10.88 12.63 1.13
CA GLU A 993 -11.03 12.50 -0.32
C GLU A 993 -10.73 13.83 -1.04
N LYS A 994 -10.37 13.76 -2.33
CA LYS A 994 -10.19 14.96 -3.16
C LYS A 994 -11.55 15.40 -3.71
N SER A 995 -11.87 16.68 -3.58
CA SER A 995 -12.99 17.32 -4.28
C SER A 995 -12.46 18.22 -5.40
N THR A 996 -13.20 18.30 -6.51
CA THR A 996 -12.89 19.23 -7.59
C THR A 996 -13.60 20.59 -7.43
N THR A 997 -14.51 20.68 -6.47
CA THR A 997 -15.33 21.87 -6.21
C THR A 997 -14.54 22.89 -5.40
N GLN A 998 -14.42 24.11 -5.93
CA GLN A 998 -13.83 25.22 -5.16
C GLN A 998 -14.81 25.67 -4.07
N THR A 999 -14.44 25.41 -2.81
CA THR A 999 -15.27 25.78 -1.67
C THR A 999 -15.00 27.24 -1.26
N ARG A 1000 -16.05 28.06 -1.24
CA ARG A 1000 -16.00 29.44 -0.72
C ARG A 1000 -16.73 29.48 0.62
N LEU A 1001 -15.96 29.57 1.71
CA LEU A 1001 -16.52 29.65 3.05
C LEU A 1001 -17.01 31.06 3.36
N ASN A 1002 -18.09 31.16 4.12
CA ASN A 1002 -18.55 32.42 4.69
C ASN A 1002 -17.54 32.95 5.75
N GLU A 1003 -17.60 34.25 6.07
CA GLU A 1003 -16.67 34.84 7.05
C GLU A 1003 -16.78 34.18 8.44
N THR A 1004 -17.97 33.71 8.81
CA THR A 1004 -18.23 33.03 10.09
C THR A 1004 -17.50 31.69 10.24
N LEU A 1005 -17.25 30.96 9.14
CA LEU A 1005 -16.46 29.71 9.14
C LEU A 1005 -14.99 29.97 8.81
N ALA A 1006 -14.69 31.04 8.07
CA ALA A 1006 -13.32 31.40 7.73
C ALA A 1006 -12.49 31.79 8.95
N ALA A 1007 -13.08 32.49 9.93
CA ALA A 1007 -12.39 32.87 11.17
C ALA A 1007 -11.91 31.65 12.01
N PRO A 1008 -12.76 30.69 12.41
CA PRO A 1008 -12.32 29.51 13.15
C PRO A 1008 -11.35 28.63 12.35
N LEU A 1009 -11.53 28.55 11.03
CA LEU A 1009 -10.59 27.84 10.15
C LEU A 1009 -9.19 28.46 10.20
N ARG A 1010 -9.06 29.79 10.16
CA ARG A 1010 -7.76 30.47 10.27
C ARG A 1010 -7.06 30.14 11.59
N ILE A 1011 -7.79 30.18 12.71
CA ILE A 1011 -7.24 29.84 14.03
C ILE A 1011 -6.75 28.38 14.07
N MET A 1012 -7.52 27.45 13.48
CA MET A 1012 -7.11 26.05 13.34
C MET A 1012 -5.81 25.93 12.52
N GLN A 1013 -5.74 26.61 11.36
CA GLN A 1013 -4.56 26.58 10.48
C GLN A 1013 -3.33 27.20 11.14
N GLU A 1014 -3.46 28.31 11.87
CA GLU A 1014 -2.38 28.91 12.64
C GLU A 1014 -1.89 27.98 13.76
N THR A 1015 -2.81 27.31 14.45
CA THR A 1015 -2.47 26.30 15.46
C THR A 1015 -1.73 25.12 14.85
N ALA A 1016 -2.18 24.64 13.67
CA ALA A 1016 -1.51 23.58 12.91
C ALA A 1016 -0.09 23.99 12.48
N ARG A 1017 0.10 25.21 11.97
CA ARG A 1017 1.44 25.75 11.63
C ARG A 1017 2.36 25.78 12.84
N ARG A 1018 1.85 26.18 14.01
CA ARG A 1018 2.64 26.17 15.26
C ARG A 1018 3.10 24.74 15.62
N ILE A 1019 2.22 23.74 15.52
CA ILE A 1019 2.57 22.33 15.77
C ILE A 1019 3.58 21.83 14.74
N ALA A 1020 3.40 22.16 13.46
CA ALA A 1020 4.33 21.82 12.39
C ALA A 1020 5.73 22.41 12.66
N LYS A 1021 5.81 23.70 13.00
CA LYS A 1021 7.06 24.37 13.36
C LYS A 1021 7.76 23.70 14.53
N VAL A 1022 7.05 23.40 15.62
CA VAL A 1022 7.61 22.69 16.78
C VAL A 1022 8.10 21.28 16.40
N SER A 1023 7.40 20.61 15.48
CA SER A 1023 7.77 19.28 14.97
C SER A 1023 9.04 19.33 14.12
N ILE A 1024 9.16 20.30 13.22
CA ILE A 1024 10.34 20.55 12.38
C ILE A 1024 11.56 20.90 13.25
N GLU A 1025 11.40 21.82 14.20
CA GLU A 1025 12.46 22.17 15.16
C GLU A 1025 12.87 20.98 16.05
N SER A 1026 11.96 20.00 16.21
CA SER A 1026 12.24 18.75 16.91
C SER A 1026 12.90 17.68 16.03
N LYS A 1027 13.25 18.00 14.77
CA LYS A 1027 13.88 17.14 13.76
C LYS A 1027 12.99 16.05 13.17
N LEU A 1028 11.67 16.26 13.13
CA LEU A 1028 10.76 15.39 12.37
C LEU A 1028 10.71 15.81 10.90
N PRO A 1029 10.66 14.86 9.95
CA PRO A 1029 10.57 15.14 8.52
C PRO A 1029 9.12 15.53 8.15
N LEU A 1030 8.73 16.76 8.49
CA LEU A 1030 7.40 17.29 8.25
C LEU A 1030 7.46 18.52 7.34
N VAL A 1031 6.60 18.56 6.32
CA VAL A 1031 6.43 19.73 5.45
C VAL A 1031 5.23 20.54 5.95
N GLU A 1032 5.47 21.78 6.36
CA GLU A 1032 4.45 22.63 7.01
C GLU A 1032 3.19 22.77 6.15
N GLU A 1033 3.32 23.14 4.87
CA GLU A 1033 2.18 23.35 3.97
C GLU A 1033 1.39 22.06 3.69
N GLU A 1034 2.07 20.90 3.62
CA GLU A 1034 1.38 19.62 3.44
C GLU A 1034 0.58 19.24 4.69
N TYR A 1035 1.13 19.47 5.89
CA TYR A 1035 0.42 19.23 7.14
C TYR A 1035 -0.82 20.12 7.27
N VAL A 1036 -0.71 21.42 7.00
CA VAL A 1036 -1.85 22.34 7.08
C VAL A 1036 -2.91 22.03 6.00
N SER A 1037 -2.48 21.70 4.77
CA SER A 1037 -3.40 21.38 3.68
C SER A 1037 -3.99 19.97 3.76
N SER A 1038 -3.55 19.14 4.71
CA SER A 1038 -4.16 17.85 5.01
C SER A 1038 -5.58 17.99 5.58
N PHE A 1039 -5.85 19.09 6.29
CA PHE A 1039 -7.17 19.41 6.85
C PHE A 1039 -8.08 20.04 5.78
N LYS A 1040 -8.92 19.20 5.19
CA LYS A 1040 -9.77 19.54 4.05
C LYS A 1040 -11.00 20.35 4.47
N VAL A 1041 -11.36 21.38 3.73
CA VAL A 1041 -12.41 22.35 4.09
C VAL A 1041 -13.72 22.14 3.34
N GLU A 1042 -13.71 21.23 2.37
CA GLU A 1042 -14.75 21.10 1.34
C GLU A 1042 -16.10 20.61 1.88
N LEU A 1043 -16.12 20.01 3.08
CA LEU A 1043 -17.36 19.56 3.74
C LEU A 1043 -17.85 20.52 4.83
N MET A 1044 -17.15 21.62 5.14
CA MET A 1044 -17.52 22.49 6.28
C MET A 1044 -18.91 23.09 6.12
N ASP A 1045 -19.20 23.73 4.98
CA ASP A 1045 -20.51 24.35 4.73
C ASP A 1045 -21.62 23.29 4.64
N LEU A 1046 -21.33 22.16 3.99
CA LEU A 1046 -22.22 21.02 3.86
C LEU A 1046 -22.66 20.50 5.24
N VAL A 1047 -21.73 20.29 6.16
CA VAL A 1047 -22.00 19.83 7.53
C VAL A 1047 -22.74 20.91 8.34
N MET A 1048 -22.43 22.19 8.12
CA MET A 1048 -23.14 23.29 8.78
C MET A 1048 -24.62 23.32 8.38
N GLN A 1049 -24.92 23.22 7.07
CA GLN A 1049 -26.30 23.17 6.59
C GLN A 1049 -27.04 21.94 7.11
N TRP A 1050 -26.36 20.79 7.20
CA TRP A 1050 -26.90 19.62 7.88
C TRP A 1050 -27.15 19.84 9.38
N CYS A 1051 -26.35 20.60 10.10
CA CYS A 1051 -26.69 20.88 11.50
C CYS A 1051 -27.86 21.90 11.61
N ASN A 1052 -28.13 22.67 10.55
CA ASN A 1052 -29.20 23.67 10.50
C ASN A 1052 -30.55 23.15 9.96
N GLY A 1053 -30.67 21.85 9.64
CA GLY A 1053 -31.94 21.26 9.19
C GLY A 1053 -32.08 21.01 7.68
N ALA A 1054 -31.06 21.31 6.85
CA ALA A 1054 -31.12 21.02 5.40
C ALA A 1054 -31.33 19.54 5.10
N LYS A 1055 -31.97 19.21 3.97
CA LYS A 1055 -32.26 17.81 3.59
C LYS A 1055 -31.02 17.12 3.01
N PHE A 1056 -30.97 15.79 3.08
CA PHE A 1056 -29.83 15.03 2.54
C PHE A 1056 -29.65 15.28 1.03
N ALA A 1057 -30.75 15.29 0.28
CA ALA A 1057 -30.75 15.60 -1.15
C ALA A 1057 -30.25 17.02 -1.50
N GLU A 1058 -30.39 17.99 -0.59
CA GLU A 1058 -29.91 19.37 -0.78
C GLU A 1058 -28.40 19.44 -0.56
N ILE A 1059 -27.90 18.84 0.52
CA ILE A 1059 -26.48 18.85 0.84
C ILE A 1059 -25.64 18.07 -0.19
N CYS A 1060 -26.18 16.99 -0.76
CA CYS A 1060 -25.51 16.26 -1.85
C CYS A 1060 -25.32 17.10 -3.11
N LYS A 1061 -26.19 18.10 -3.37
CA LYS A 1061 -26.04 19.01 -4.52
C LYS A 1061 -24.96 20.07 -4.31
N MET A 1062 -24.52 20.29 -3.07
CA MET A 1062 -23.49 21.28 -2.73
C MET A 1062 -22.07 20.78 -3.00
N SER A 1063 -21.88 19.48 -3.28
CA SER A 1063 -20.57 18.86 -3.45
C SER A 1063 -20.55 17.88 -4.61
N ASP A 1064 -19.37 17.65 -5.19
CA ASP A 1064 -19.10 16.60 -6.19
C ASP A 1064 -18.67 15.26 -5.55
N VAL A 1065 -18.67 15.20 -4.22
CA VAL A 1065 -18.37 13.99 -3.44
C VAL A 1065 -19.57 13.04 -3.49
N PHE A 1066 -19.29 11.75 -3.66
CA PHE A 1066 -20.32 10.70 -3.66
C PHE A 1066 -21.08 10.64 -2.32
N GLU A 1067 -22.37 10.33 -2.39
CA GLU A 1067 -23.30 10.30 -1.25
C GLU A 1067 -22.85 9.34 -0.14
N GLY A 1068 -22.37 8.14 -0.50
CA GLY A 1068 -21.82 7.19 0.46
C GLY A 1068 -20.52 7.64 1.12
N SER A 1069 -19.70 8.42 0.41
CA SER A 1069 -18.50 9.05 0.97
C SER A 1069 -18.87 10.14 1.96
N ILE A 1070 -19.91 10.93 1.67
CA ILE A 1070 -20.46 11.91 2.61
C ILE A 1070 -20.93 11.21 3.90
N ILE A 1071 -21.77 10.17 3.79
CA ILE A 1071 -22.26 9.41 4.96
C ILE A 1071 -21.12 8.86 5.81
N ARG A 1072 -20.07 8.32 5.17
CA ARG A 1072 -18.88 7.82 5.88
C ARG A 1072 -18.19 8.93 6.67
N CYS A 1073 -18.06 10.13 6.10
CA CYS A 1073 -17.49 11.28 6.80
C CYS A 1073 -18.36 11.70 7.99
N PHE A 1074 -19.69 11.71 7.85
CA PHE A 1074 -20.60 12.00 8.96
C PHE A 1074 -20.50 10.98 10.10
N ARG A 1075 -20.41 9.67 9.80
CA ARG A 1075 -20.21 8.64 10.83
C ARG A 1075 -18.85 8.76 11.52
N ARG A 1076 -17.78 9.12 10.79
CA ARG A 1076 -16.48 9.44 11.40
C ARG A 1076 -16.54 10.71 12.25
N LEU A 1077 -17.28 11.72 11.80
CA LEU A 1077 -17.48 12.96 12.54
C LEU A 1077 -18.25 12.72 13.84
N GLN A 1078 -19.30 11.89 13.79
CA GLN A 1078 -20.05 11.44 14.95
C GLN A 1078 -19.13 10.79 15.99
N GLU A 1079 -18.28 9.85 15.56
CA GLU A 1079 -17.30 9.20 16.43
C GLU A 1079 -16.29 10.20 17.00
N LEU A 1080 -15.78 11.13 16.18
CA LEU A 1080 -14.88 12.19 16.65
C LEU A 1080 -15.56 13.07 17.72
N ILE A 1081 -16.81 13.48 17.52
CA ILE A 1081 -17.54 14.30 18.49
C ILE A 1081 -17.76 13.52 19.79
N ARG A 1082 -18.09 12.22 19.73
CA ARG A 1082 -18.20 11.36 20.92
C ARG A 1082 -16.89 11.30 21.70
N GLN A 1083 -15.76 11.17 21.01
CA GLN A 1083 -14.43 11.22 21.61
C GLN A 1083 -14.17 12.57 22.29
N LEU A 1084 -14.57 13.68 21.66
CA LEU A 1084 -14.43 15.02 22.24
C LEU A 1084 -15.35 15.25 23.45
N VAL A 1085 -16.53 14.65 23.50
CA VAL A 1085 -17.38 14.63 24.71
C VAL A 1085 -16.62 13.98 25.87
N GLN A 1086 -16.03 12.80 25.64
CA GLN A 1086 -15.25 12.11 26.68
C GLN A 1086 -14.00 12.91 27.07
N ALA A 1087 -13.34 13.52 26.10
CA ALA A 1087 -12.16 14.35 26.35
C ALA A 1087 -12.49 15.61 27.18
N ALA A 1088 -13.64 16.24 26.93
CA ALA A 1088 -14.14 17.38 27.72
C ALA A 1088 -14.53 16.96 29.16
N LYS A 1089 -15.16 15.79 29.32
CA LYS A 1089 -15.46 15.20 30.64
C LYS A 1089 -14.18 14.88 31.42
N ALA A 1090 -13.15 14.37 30.75
CA ALA A 1090 -11.86 14.04 31.38
C ALA A 1090 -11.13 15.25 31.99
N ILE A 1091 -11.40 16.47 31.49
CA ILE A 1091 -10.86 17.73 32.08
C ILE A 1091 -11.84 18.45 33.01
N GLY A 1092 -13.03 17.88 33.24
CA GLY A 1092 -14.08 18.48 34.07
C GLY A 1092 -14.73 19.73 33.45
N ASN A 1093 -14.69 19.88 32.13
CA ASN A 1093 -15.35 20.99 31.43
C ASN A 1093 -16.73 20.57 30.93
N GLU A 1094 -17.69 20.53 31.86
CA GLU A 1094 -19.08 20.12 31.58
C GLU A 1094 -19.74 21.01 30.50
N GLY A 1095 -19.47 22.33 30.51
CA GLY A 1095 -20.04 23.24 29.51
C GLY A 1095 -19.60 22.94 28.08
N LEU A 1096 -18.36 22.47 27.90
CA LEU A 1096 -17.86 22.02 26.60
C LEU A 1096 -18.40 20.64 26.23
N ALA A 1097 -18.52 19.73 27.21
CA ALA A 1097 -19.13 18.42 27.01
C ALA A 1097 -20.59 18.55 26.54
N ASP A 1098 -21.40 19.37 27.22
CA ASP A 1098 -22.79 19.69 26.85
C ASP A 1098 -22.88 20.29 25.44
N LYS A 1099 -21.90 21.13 25.06
CA LYS A 1099 -21.85 21.72 23.73
C LYS A 1099 -21.61 20.65 22.67
N PHE A 1100 -20.66 19.74 22.88
CA PHE A 1100 -20.41 18.64 21.95
C PHE A 1100 -21.55 17.63 21.93
N GLU A 1101 -22.23 17.37 23.04
CA GLU A 1101 -23.44 16.55 23.08
C GLU A 1101 -24.58 17.20 22.27
N LYS A 1102 -24.77 18.52 22.37
CA LYS A 1102 -25.71 19.25 21.50
C LYS A 1102 -25.29 19.20 20.03
N THR A 1103 -24.00 19.35 19.73
CA THR A 1103 -23.48 19.19 18.37
C THR A 1103 -23.79 17.79 17.83
N LEU A 1104 -23.58 16.75 18.65
CA LEU A 1104 -23.88 15.37 18.30
C LEU A 1104 -25.37 15.18 18.02
N ALA A 1105 -26.25 15.69 18.88
CA ALA A 1105 -27.70 15.62 18.70
C ALA A 1105 -28.21 16.36 17.45
N MET A 1106 -27.55 17.45 17.05
CA MET A 1106 -27.89 18.15 15.79
C MET A 1106 -27.38 17.40 14.56
N LEU A 1107 -26.28 16.65 14.70
CA LEU A 1107 -25.75 15.79 13.65
C LEU A 1107 -26.62 14.54 13.47
N GLU A 1108 -26.93 13.85 14.57
CA GLU A 1108 -27.74 12.63 14.65
C GLU A 1108 -29.24 12.95 14.54
N ARG A 1109 -29.76 12.97 13.31
CA ARG A 1109 -31.21 13.11 13.10
C ARG A 1109 -31.87 11.74 13.04
N GLU A 1110 -32.89 11.53 13.87
CA GLU A 1110 -33.70 10.31 13.85
C GLU A 1110 -34.33 10.08 12.47
N GLY A 1111 -34.30 8.83 12.00
CA GLY A 1111 -34.84 8.44 10.70
C GLY A 1111 -34.04 8.91 9.47
N SER A 1112 -32.87 9.53 9.66
CA SER A 1112 -31.99 9.95 8.56
C SER A 1112 -31.22 8.78 7.94
N ILE A 1113 -31.09 8.79 6.61
CA ILE A 1113 -30.22 7.89 5.85
C ILE A 1113 -28.74 7.87 6.31
N ILE A 1114 -28.23 8.94 6.93
CA ILE A 1114 -26.82 9.00 7.36
C ILE A 1114 -26.54 7.98 8.47
N PHE A 1115 -27.47 7.86 9.41
CA PHE A 1115 -27.35 7.03 10.61
C PHE A 1115 -28.31 5.84 10.59
N SER A 1116 -28.80 5.47 9.41
CA SER A 1116 -29.60 4.26 9.27
C SER A 1116 -28.80 3.02 9.68
N PRO A 1117 -29.41 2.09 10.44
CA PRO A 1117 -28.78 0.84 10.80
C PRO A 1117 -28.44 0.02 9.56
N SER A 1118 -27.46 -0.88 9.71
CA SER A 1118 -27.09 -1.86 8.69
C SER A 1118 -28.20 -2.90 8.54
N LEU A 1119 -28.46 -3.37 7.32
CA LEU A 1119 -29.40 -4.47 7.01
C LEU A 1119 -28.93 -5.83 7.54
N TYR A 1120 -27.66 -5.93 7.95
CA TYR A 1120 -27.12 -7.12 8.57
C TYR A 1120 -27.46 -7.23 10.06
N LEU A 1121 -28.00 -6.17 10.68
CA LEU A 1121 -28.27 -6.07 12.12
C LEU A 1121 -29.76 -6.19 12.45
#